data_AF-A0AA37LIJ1-F1
#
_entry.id   AF-A0AA37LIJ1-F1
#
_cell.length_a   1.000
_cell.length_b   1.000
_cell.length_c   1.000
_cell.angle_alpha   90.00
_cell.angle_beta   90.00
_cell.angle_gamma   90.00
#
_symmetry.space_group_name_H-M   'P 1'
#
loop_
_entity.id
_entity.type
_entity.pdbx_description
1 polymer ?
#
loop_
_entity_poly.entity_id
_entity_poly.type
_entity_poly.pdbx_seq_one_letter_code
_entity_poly.pdbx_strand_id
1 'polypeptide(L)'
;MAAATTSAPDMGAVTTTLHTNANLAAVAPMGPMPSAGPYETSPSQPTPHTLATGAPCQKSHRNCKYAAEHDSSMLSDGSDAEIADVQRPPKRNCLPATTPSGPQPSESSFVPLRNGEPTGHAALEELTSRLDRLEKQFMIKSPAGTEFSGTGQRLPLSAETIRGLTVKRGALRTRFFGQNSVRVLLNLVTLPGPEYLQIAPLTHPSQFDDAKDFMANQSKIEGIRDIMYGLQILHKRVQEEYRKSLSPISVFADSVIPVQKRMQDILPKKAVCDRLLASYIDTSETIYRMIHVPTFKEQHELFWEGKLPGDAFLPQLLAVLSIGSRFETKSKGLGHERVEGVHIPTACALVRSWLDGLKGKQLVDLTTLQTEILLVHAQRMTTPRPQDSWAQLGYIVRMAMTMGLHRDPSEFEPRVPVFFGELRRRLWFTILDMDLHLSLACNLSCLVREGDFTCRPPRNLDDSDLYFDMKELPPSKPIDQLTDNQMQVYAAMTLGVRMQVAHLINRVDSIRDYSEVIEVGTKLDRFLEDINYLFPRHGILNEVEKSKQWRSRVILDMHVRRPLLALYRPFALGLPDAPSQISRAYLRSSMVIMRYLDELDPLLSHFQDVSDMYHMVLKKDILQAAFSVCFYIKAATESHVNGNTLGIASTVAMSPDPMDDGVAFSTETFALWSPSRLIKTVEKTLNLLVRNVGGNDLKDIVALAVVLASVQSMNQEQKLQDIRRSLQGVFDACKASTNTNPEKMSLQNPADSMDPYMQTRAPFMFHANASAAAVSDYGGWVLWDGWDWADAWSADSG
;
A
#
# COMPACT_ATOMS: atom_id res chain seq x y z
N MET A 1 -3.87 -65.97 -24.21
CA MET A 1 -3.10 -67.08 -23.61
C MET A 1 -2.23 -66.48 -22.52
N ALA A 2 -2.21 -66.90 -21.25
CA ALA A 2 -3.10 -67.74 -20.45
C ALA A 2 -2.94 -67.22 -18.98
N ALA A 3 -3.95 -66.96 -18.15
CA ALA A 3 -5.18 -67.66 -17.74
C ALA A 3 -5.01 -68.51 -16.46
N ALA A 4 -5.27 -67.90 -15.29
CA ALA A 4 -5.62 -68.50 -13.99
C ALA A 4 -5.95 -67.38 -12.97
N THR A 5 -6.66 -67.59 -11.85
CA THR A 5 -8.12 -67.82 -11.68
C THR A 5 -8.51 -67.73 -10.19
N THR A 6 -9.68 -67.15 -9.86
CA THR A 6 -10.43 -67.29 -8.57
C THR A 6 -9.72 -66.79 -7.27
N SER A 7 -10.40 -66.49 -6.14
CA SER A 7 -11.81 -66.60 -5.71
C SER A 7 -12.21 -65.47 -4.74
N ALA A 8 -13.52 -65.25 -4.54
CA ALA A 8 -14.07 -64.53 -3.38
C ALA A 8 -14.51 -65.53 -2.29
N PRO A 9 -14.64 -65.09 -1.02
CA PRO A 9 -15.98 -64.94 -0.41
C PRO A 9 -16.05 -63.74 0.56
N ASP A 10 -17.05 -63.57 1.42
CA ASP A 10 -18.52 -63.45 1.28
C ASP A 10 -19.08 -63.00 2.66
N MET A 11 -20.38 -62.68 2.72
CA MET A 11 -21.16 -62.10 3.84
C MET A 11 -20.83 -62.49 5.29
N GLY A 12 -20.99 -61.52 6.20
CA GLY A 12 -21.15 -61.73 7.65
C GLY A 12 -21.69 -60.49 8.37
N ALA A 13 -22.78 -60.61 9.15
CA ALA A 13 -23.44 -59.49 9.82
C ALA A 13 -23.95 -59.84 11.23
N VAL A 14 -23.74 -58.96 12.22
CA VAL A 14 -24.30 -59.01 13.59
C VAL A 14 -24.62 -57.57 14.05
N THR A 15 -25.86 -57.11 13.97
CA THR A 15 -26.89 -57.04 15.04
C THR A 15 -26.52 -56.35 16.38
N THR A 16 -27.19 -55.21 16.61
CA THR A 16 -27.82 -54.71 17.85
C THR A 16 -27.13 -54.82 19.23
N THR A 17 -27.07 -53.69 19.92
CA THR A 17 -27.85 -53.50 21.17
C THR A 17 -28.23 -52.04 21.38
N LEU A 18 -29.46 -51.80 21.81
CA LEU A 18 -29.91 -50.54 22.41
C LEU A 18 -29.76 -50.65 23.93
N HIS A 19 -29.56 -49.53 24.62
CA HIS A 19 -29.98 -49.42 26.02
C HIS A 19 -30.63 -48.06 26.30
N THR A 20 -31.80 -48.11 26.92
CA THR A 20 -32.62 -46.94 27.29
C THR A 20 -32.51 -46.65 28.77
N ASN A 21 -32.53 -45.37 29.15
CA ASN A 21 -33.40 -44.78 30.17
C ASN A 21 -33.19 -43.24 30.12
N ALA A 22 -34.16 -42.37 29.92
CA ALA A 22 -35.52 -42.23 30.49
C ALA A 22 -35.52 -41.67 31.93
N ASN A 23 -35.98 -40.42 32.05
CA ASN A 23 -36.66 -39.90 33.23
C ASN A 23 -37.63 -38.78 32.81
N LEU A 24 -38.74 -38.61 33.53
CA LEU A 24 -39.96 -37.94 33.03
C LEU A 24 -40.67 -37.10 34.11
N ALA A 25 -41.03 -35.86 33.77
CA ALA A 25 -42.07 -35.03 34.42
C ALA A 25 -42.49 -33.93 33.41
N ALA A 26 -43.70 -33.92 32.84
CA ALA A 26 -45.02 -33.58 33.44
C ALA A 26 -45.14 -32.05 33.72
N VAL A 27 -45.83 -31.23 32.90
CA VAL A 27 -47.30 -31.08 32.66
C VAL A 27 -47.99 -30.44 33.90
N ALA A 28 -48.67 -29.27 33.84
CA ALA A 28 -49.91 -28.95 33.09
C ALA A 28 -50.15 -27.38 32.88
N PRO A 29 -51.36 -26.80 32.59
CA PRO A 29 -51.57 -26.05 31.32
C PRO A 29 -52.42 -24.72 31.36
N MET A 30 -52.87 -24.25 30.17
CA MET A 30 -53.77 -23.10 29.84
C MET A 30 -53.14 -21.68 29.90
N GLY A 31 -53.49 -20.66 29.08
CA GLY A 31 -54.47 -20.48 27.98
C GLY A 31 -55.37 -19.22 28.20
N PRO A 32 -55.99 -18.55 27.19
CA PRO A 32 -55.92 -18.64 25.72
C PRO A 32 -55.60 -17.27 25.01
N MET A 33 -55.81 -17.17 23.69
CA MET A 33 -55.82 -15.90 22.92
C MET A 33 -57.15 -15.12 23.02
N PRO A 34 -57.18 -13.86 22.53
CA PRO A 34 -58.23 -13.48 21.58
C PRO A 34 -57.70 -12.87 20.26
N SER A 35 -58.52 -12.95 19.22
CA SER A 35 -58.24 -12.49 17.85
C SER A 35 -59.03 -11.24 17.46
N ALA A 36 -58.44 -10.33 16.67
CA ALA A 36 -59.20 -9.36 15.87
C ALA A 36 -58.43 -8.85 14.64
N GLY A 37 -59.15 -8.78 13.53
CA GLY A 37 -58.94 -7.94 12.34
C GLY A 37 -60.31 -7.78 11.68
N PRO A 38 -60.43 -7.38 10.40
CA PRO A 38 -59.46 -6.71 9.53
C PRO A 38 -59.97 -5.28 9.16
N TYR A 39 -59.30 -4.59 8.23
CA TYR A 39 -60.00 -3.65 7.34
C TYR A 39 -59.29 -3.54 5.98
N GLU A 40 -60.04 -3.75 4.90
CA GLU A 40 -59.65 -3.44 3.53
C GLU A 40 -60.09 -2.02 3.17
N THR A 41 -59.33 -1.31 2.33
CA THR A 41 -59.79 -0.86 0.99
C THR A 41 -58.74 -0.02 0.28
N SER A 42 -58.84 0.00 -1.05
CA SER A 42 -57.97 0.68 -2.03
C SER A 42 -58.85 1.53 -2.98
N PRO A 43 -58.36 2.02 -4.14
CA PRO A 43 -57.15 2.80 -4.44
C PRO A 43 -57.52 4.16 -5.10
N SER A 44 -56.52 5.03 -5.36
CA SER A 44 -56.69 6.10 -6.37
C SER A 44 -55.37 6.55 -7.01
N GLN A 45 -55.14 6.15 -8.28
CA GLN A 45 -54.43 6.99 -9.25
C GLN A 45 -55.45 7.87 -9.98
N PRO A 46 -55.03 8.97 -10.62
CA PRO A 46 -54.85 8.85 -12.07
C PRO A 46 -53.63 9.59 -12.65
N THR A 47 -53.00 8.94 -13.62
CA THR A 47 -52.26 9.57 -14.75
C THR A 47 -53.16 9.53 -16.00
N PRO A 48 -52.79 10.10 -17.18
CA PRO A 48 -51.61 10.90 -17.54
C PRO A 48 -51.96 12.23 -18.25
N HIS A 49 -50.95 13.02 -18.64
CA HIS A 49 -50.95 13.78 -19.89
C HIS A 49 -49.50 13.96 -20.41
N THR A 50 -49.35 14.09 -21.73
CA THR A 50 -48.06 14.04 -22.47
C THR A 50 -48.08 15.11 -23.58
N LEU A 51 -46.92 15.43 -24.19
CA LEU A 51 -46.64 16.44 -25.23
C LEU A 51 -46.23 17.84 -24.68
N ALA A 52 -45.31 18.61 -25.28
CA ALA A 52 -44.28 18.31 -26.29
C ALA A 52 -43.15 19.37 -26.32
N THR A 53 -42.08 19.03 -27.04
CA THR A 53 -40.87 19.79 -27.46
C THR A 53 -40.91 21.33 -27.61
N GLY A 54 -39.86 22.02 -27.09
CA GLY A 54 -38.94 22.79 -27.96
C GLY A 54 -38.82 24.34 -27.86
N ALA A 55 -37.81 24.83 -27.10
CA ALA A 55 -37.01 26.08 -27.34
C ALA A 55 -37.71 27.48 -27.32
N PRO A 56 -36.98 28.64 -27.29
CA PRO A 56 -35.62 28.91 -26.80
C PRO A 56 -35.50 30.07 -25.75
N CYS A 57 -34.26 30.27 -25.28
CA CYS A 57 -33.73 31.28 -24.34
C CYS A 57 -34.24 32.75 -24.44
N GLN A 58 -34.39 33.41 -23.27
CA GLN A 58 -34.22 34.87 -23.11
C GLN A 58 -33.24 35.20 -21.97
N LYS A 59 -32.57 36.36 -22.07
CA LYS A 59 -31.52 36.82 -21.14
C LYS A 59 -32.11 37.52 -19.90
N SER A 60 -31.42 37.43 -18.76
CA SER A 60 -31.62 38.33 -17.61
C SER A 60 -30.27 38.71 -17.00
N HIS A 61 -30.01 40.01 -16.84
CA HIS A 61 -28.76 40.54 -16.29
C HIS A 61 -28.86 40.71 -14.76
N ARG A 62 -28.04 39.98 -14.00
CA ARG A 62 -27.58 40.38 -12.65
C ARG A 62 -26.15 39.93 -12.43
N ASN A 63 -25.29 40.84 -11.97
CA ASN A 63 -23.89 40.55 -11.67
C ASN A 63 -23.75 39.80 -10.33
N CYS A 64 -22.71 38.97 -10.21
CA CYS A 64 -22.42 38.26 -8.96
C CYS A 64 -21.91 39.21 -7.87
N LYS A 65 -22.24 38.94 -6.60
CA LYS A 65 -22.11 39.88 -5.48
C LYS A 65 -20.83 39.71 -4.62
N TYR A 66 -19.85 38.95 -5.10
CA TYR A 66 -18.65 38.59 -4.33
C TYR A 66 -17.38 38.62 -5.19
N ALA A 67 -16.95 39.83 -5.57
CA ALA A 67 -15.64 40.08 -6.18
C ALA A 67 -15.17 41.50 -5.82
N ALA A 68 -14.00 41.60 -5.18
CA ALA A 68 -13.22 42.82 -5.02
C ALA A 68 -11.78 42.42 -4.64
N GLU A 69 -10.79 43.05 -5.28
CA GLU A 69 -9.37 42.99 -4.89
C GLU A 69 -8.98 44.33 -4.24
N HIS A 70 -8.02 44.27 -3.30
CA HIS A 70 -7.09 45.32 -2.85
C HIS A 70 -7.49 46.83 -2.80
N ASP A 71 -7.38 47.38 -1.58
CA ASP A 71 -6.73 48.67 -1.22
C ASP A 71 -7.29 50.02 -1.76
N SER A 72 -7.24 51.16 -1.04
CA SER A 72 -6.54 51.51 0.22
C SER A 72 -7.20 52.67 0.99
N SER A 73 -6.92 52.75 2.30
CA SER A 73 -6.79 53.95 3.18
C SER A 73 -7.88 55.06 3.24
N MET A 74 -8.51 55.25 4.42
CA MET A 74 -8.20 56.35 5.39
C MET A 74 -9.29 56.56 6.48
N LEU A 75 -8.83 56.82 7.71
CA LEU A 75 -9.41 57.56 8.85
C LEU A 75 -10.96 57.60 9.04
N SER A 76 -11.54 57.02 10.11
CA SER A 76 -11.38 57.32 11.56
C SER A 76 -12.23 58.50 12.06
N ASP A 77 -13.30 58.18 12.79
CA ASP A 77 -13.96 58.99 13.82
C ASP A 77 -14.39 58.05 14.97
N GLY A 78 -14.75 58.54 16.17
CA GLY A 78 -14.95 57.63 17.31
C GLY A 78 -15.67 58.18 18.56
N SER A 79 -15.38 57.54 19.70
CA SER A 79 -15.83 57.86 21.08
C SER A 79 -17.13 57.19 21.56
N ASP A 80 -17.08 56.77 22.84
CA ASP A 80 -18.14 56.62 23.86
C ASP A 80 -19.33 55.65 23.62
N ALA A 81 -19.84 54.92 24.64
CA ALA A 81 -19.62 54.98 26.09
C ALA A 81 -19.79 53.61 26.80
N GLU A 82 -19.20 53.48 27.99
CA GLU A 82 -19.55 52.45 29.00
C GLU A 82 -20.44 53.02 30.12
N ILE A 83 -21.20 52.13 30.78
CA ILE A 83 -21.84 52.32 32.10
C ILE A 83 -21.67 50.97 32.84
N ALA A 84 -20.74 50.77 33.79
CA ALA A 84 -20.57 51.36 35.15
C ALA A 84 -21.51 50.76 36.23
N ASP A 85 -21.12 50.56 37.50
CA ASP A 85 -19.78 50.46 38.16
C ASP A 85 -19.70 49.06 38.87
N VAL A 86 -19.67 48.76 40.18
CA VAL A 86 -19.48 49.48 41.45
C VAL A 86 -18.72 48.57 42.44
N GLN A 87 -17.50 48.96 42.87
CA GLN A 87 -17.01 48.99 44.28
C GLN A 87 -15.46 49.11 44.37
N ARG A 88 -14.95 49.63 45.51
CA ARG A 88 -13.66 50.39 45.59
C ARG A 88 -12.61 49.87 46.62
N PRO A 89 -11.31 50.26 46.48
CA PRO A 89 -10.16 49.78 47.26
C PRO A 89 -9.79 50.70 48.46
N PRO A 90 -8.68 50.48 49.22
CA PRO A 90 -7.43 51.25 48.92
C PRO A 90 -6.01 50.75 49.40
N LYS A 91 -4.96 51.08 48.61
CA LYS A 91 -3.61 51.63 48.95
C LYS A 91 -2.44 50.84 49.64
N ARG A 92 -1.22 51.09 49.08
CA ARG A 92 0.17 51.11 49.67
C ARG A 92 0.82 49.75 50.07
N ASN A 93 2.15 49.54 50.06
CA ASN A 93 3.35 50.42 50.12
C ASN A 93 4.62 49.80 49.42
N CYS A 94 5.85 50.31 49.62
CA CYS A 94 7.05 50.02 48.78
C CYS A 94 8.31 49.47 49.51
N LEU A 95 9.10 48.61 48.82
CA LEU A 95 10.60 48.48 48.83
C LEU A 95 11.32 48.08 50.17
N PRO A 96 12.66 47.79 50.25
CA PRO A 96 13.76 47.99 49.27
C PRO A 96 14.86 46.89 49.07
N ALA A 97 15.57 47.04 47.94
CA ALA A 97 17.02 46.90 47.64
C ALA A 97 17.99 45.88 48.33
N THR A 98 18.90 45.33 47.51
CA THR A 98 20.37 45.55 47.65
C THR A 98 21.14 45.21 46.35
N THR A 99 22.23 45.95 46.07
CA THR A 99 23.27 45.68 45.06
C THR A 99 24.65 45.97 45.67
N PRO A 100 25.77 45.79 44.94
CA PRO A 100 26.55 47.00 44.61
C PRO A 100 27.32 46.99 43.27
N SER A 101 27.52 48.20 42.71
CA SER A 101 28.67 48.75 41.91
C SER A 101 29.43 47.91 40.87
N GLY A 102 29.88 48.41 39.71
CA GLY A 102 30.07 49.80 39.20
C GLY A 102 31.45 49.92 38.48
N PRO A 103 31.81 50.99 37.72
CA PRO A 103 31.15 52.28 37.55
C PRO A 103 30.86 52.73 36.08
N GLN A 104 30.36 53.97 35.94
CA GLN A 104 30.08 54.80 34.74
C GLN A 104 31.22 55.86 34.55
N PRO A 105 31.32 56.73 33.50
CA PRO A 105 30.29 57.61 32.87
C PRO A 105 30.44 57.78 31.32
N SER A 106 29.94 58.79 30.55
CA SER A 106 29.39 60.15 30.82
C SER A 106 28.55 60.77 29.66
N GLU A 107 27.55 61.61 30.00
CA GLU A 107 27.12 62.89 29.32
C GLU A 107 26.56 62.92 27.86
N SER A 108 25.68 63.85 27.40
CA SER A 108 24.82 64.89 28.04
C SER A 108 23.70 65.48 27.11
N SER A 109 22.73 66.21 27.72
CA SER A 109 22.00 67.44 27.22
C SER A 109 20.98 67.48 26.03
N PHE A 110 19.67 67.55 26.38
CA PHE A 110 18.56 68.48 25.95
C PHE A 110 18.37 69.07 24.51
N VAL A 111 17.26 68.71 23.82
CA VAL A 111 15.99 69.51 23.53
C VAL A 111 16.08 70.95 22.92
N PRO A 112 15.21 71.44 21.97
CA PRO A 112 14.28 70.82 20.97
C PRO A 112 14.15 71.51 19.56
N LEU A 113 13.18 71.05 18.73
CA LEU A 113 12.21 71.83 17.89
C LEU A 113 12.29 71.82 16.33
N ARG A 114 11.08 71.70 15.73
CA ARG A 114 10.54 72.28 14.47
C ARG A 114 10.52 71.47 13.13
N ASN A 115 9.28 71.39 12.64
CA ASN A 115 8.68 70.83 11.41
C ASN A 115 9.48 70.83 10.09
N GLY A 116 9.28 69.76 9.30
CA GLY A 116 9.52 69.67 7.86
C GLY A 116 8.89 68.39 7.27
N GLU A 117 8.28 68.48 6.07
CA GLU A 117 7.69 67.35 5.31
C GLU A 117 8.77 66.60 4.47
N PRO A 118 8.47 65.45 3.80
CA PRO A 118 7.23 64.67 3.74
C PRO A 118 7.37 63.17 4.14
N THR A 119 6.31 62.58 4.68
CA THR A 119 6.26 61.17 5.13
C THR A 119 6.04 60.15 4.00
N GLY A 120 6.78 60.27 2.90
CA GLY A 120 6.78 59.29 1.80
C GLY A 120 7.71 58.09 2.07
N HIS A 121 8.99 58.37 2.38
CA HIS A 121 10.00 57.31 2.55
C HIS A 121 9.77 56.46 3.80
N ALA A 122 9.45 57.06 4.95
CA ALA A 122 9.30 56.33 6.22
C ALA A 122 8.22 55.23 6.19
N ALA A 123 7.11 55.43 5.44
CA ALA A 123 6.08 54.40 5.27
C ALA A 123 6.56 53.24 4.39
N LEU A 124 7.40 53.52 3.40
CA LEU A 124 7.99 52.52 2.50
C LEU A 124 9.14 51.79 3.21
N GLU A 125 9.90 52.46 4.08
CA GLU A 125 10.88 51.86 4.98
C GLU A 125 10.20 51.02 6.09
N GLU A 126 9.07 51.43 6.66
CA GLU A 126 8.33 50.55 7.58
C GLU A 126 7.71 49.35 6.85
N LEU A 127 7.17 49.52 5.64
CA LEU A 127 6.72 48.39 4.81
C LEU A 127 7.89 47.45 4.47
N THR A 128 9.06 47.99 4.11
CA THR A 128 10.28 47.20 3.86
C THR A 128 10.76 46.52 5.15
N SER A 129 10.70 47.19 6.30
CA SER A 129 11.03 46.62 7.61
C SER A 129 10.02 45.59 8.10
N ARG A 130 8.75 45.70 7.70
CA ARG A 130 7.72 44.67 7.92
C ARG A 130 7.93 43.50 7.00
N LEU A 131 8.29 43.73 5.73
CA LEU A 131 8.58 42.68 4.76
C LEU A 131 9.88 41.94 5.08
N ASP A 132 10.92 42.63 5.58
CA ASP A 132 12.16 42.07 6.13
C ASP A 132 11.92 41.31 7.45
N ARG A 133 10.98 41.77 8.30
CA ARG A 133 10.52 40.99 9.47
C ARG A 133 9.69 39.77 9.07
N LEU A 134 8.88 39.86 8.03
CA LEU A 134 8.12 38.74 7.46
C LEU A 134 9.07 37.74 6.79
N GLU A 135 10.04 38.21 6.02
CA GLU A 135 11.14 37.40 5.49
C GLU A 135 11.95 36.79 6.63
N LYS A 136 12.22 37.46 7.75
CA LYS A 136 12.86 36.83 8.91
C LYS A 136 11.98 35.78 9.61
N GLN A 137 10.67 35.76 9.36
CA GLN A 137 9.74 34.70 9.81
C GLN A 137 9.54 33.57 8.78
N PHE A 138 9.62 33.85 7.47
CA PHE A 138 9.53 32.83 6.40
C PHE A 138 10.91 32.28 5.98
N MET A 139 12.00 32.99 6.26
CA MET A 139 13.39 32.52 6.34
C MET A 139 13.69 31.86 7.69
N ILE A 140 12.65 31.36 8.39
CA ILE A 140 12.77 30.07 9.09
C ILE A 140 13.01 29.00 8.01
N LYS A 141 14.23 29.01 7.46
CA LYS A 141 14.75 27.98 6.58
C LYS A 141 14.65 26.66 7.33
N SER A 142 14.16 25.62 6.65
CA SER A 142 14.32 24.24 7.14
C SER A 142 15.79 24.04 7.55
N PRO A 143 16.09 23.57 8.78
CA PRO A 143 17.26 24.03 9.52
C PRO A 143 18.60 23.70 8.86
N ALA A 144 19.13 24.68 8.12
CA ALA A 144 20.42 24.64 7.47
C ALA A 144 21.50 25.29 8.37
N GLY A 145 22.57 24.55 8.66
CA GLY A 145 23.85 25.12 9.07
C GLY A 145 23.90 25.96 10.35
N THR A 146 23.29 25.53 11.47
CA THR A 146 23.80 25.97 12.78
C THR A 146 25.08 25.22 13.13
N GLU A 147 26.16 25.97 13.37
CA GLU A 147 27.44 25.46 13.86
C GLU A 147 27.31 25.00 15.32
N PHE A 148 26.91 23.74 15.52
CA PHE A 148 27.05 23.09 16.82
C PHE A 148 28.44 22.45 16.92
N SER A 149 29.22 22.89 17.90
CA SER A 149 30.46 22.22 18.30
C SER A 149 30.15 20.86 18.93
N GLY A 150 29.96 19.86 18.07
CA GLY A 150 29.71 18.47 18.41
C GLY A 150 29.93 17.62 17.16
N THR A 151 30.65 16.50 17.31
CA THR A 151 31.30 15.74 16.22
C THR A 151 30.37 14.96 15.27
N GLY A 152 29.06 15.28 15.26
CA GLY A 152 28.06 14.67 14.39
C GLY A 152 27.96 15.37 13.03
N GLN A 153 28.82 14.96 12.09
CA GLN A 153 28.79 15.34 10.68
C GLN A 153 27.40 15.02 10.08
N ARG A 154 26.84 15.90 9.23
CA ARG A 154 25.56 15.60 8.55
C ARG A 154 25.82 14.55 7.47
N LEU A 155 25.10 13.43 7.50
CA LEU A 155 25.08 12.47 6.40
C LEU A 155 24.42 13.13 5.17
N PRO A 156 25.15 13.36 4.05
CA PRO A 156 24.65 14.16 2.94
C PRO A 156 23.79 13.30 2.01
N LEU A 157 22.58 12.93 2.43
CA LEU A 157 21.68 12.08 1.63
C LEU A 157 21.19 12.80 0.36
N SER A 158 21.24 12.12 -0.79
CA SER A 158 20.71 12.65 -2.05
C SER A 158 19.19 12.77 -2.01
N ALA A 159 18.68 14.00 -2.21
CA ALA A 159 17.25 14.31 -2.20
C ALA A 159 16.45 13.46 -3.21
N GLU A 160 17.04 13.14 -4.35
CA GLU A 160 16.41 12.35 -5.42
C GLU A 160 16.21 10.87 -5.03
N THR A 161 17.10 10.34 -4.21
CA THR A 161 17.12 8.90 -3.82
C THR A 161 15.99 8.54 -2.85
N ILE A 162 15.34 9.55 -2.24
CA ILE A 162 14.49 9.39 -1.05
C ILE A 162 13.10 10.02 -1.20
N ARG A 163 12.97 11.26 -1.69
CA ARG A 163 11.72 12.04 -1.64
C ARG A 163 11.36 12.73 -2.96
N GLY A 164 11.31 11.96 -4.05
CA GLY A 164 10.96 12.46 -5.39
C GLY A 164 9.53 13.00 -5.52
N LEU A 165 9.28 14.22 -5.05
CA LEU A 165 8.19 15.10 -5.53
C LEU A 165 8.58 15.62 -6.92
N THR A 166 8.25 14.89 -7.97
CA THR A 166 8.60 15.32 -9.33
C THR A 166 7.51 16.20 -9.93
N VAL A 167 7.91 17.28 -10.58
CA VAL A 167 7.07 18.11 -11.47
C VAL A 167 7.39 17.70 -12.92
N LYS A 168 6.39 17.69 -13.81
CA LYS A 168 6.62 17.51 -15.26
C LYS A 168 6.94 18.87 -15.88
N ARG A 169 7.89 18.95 -16.82
CA ARG A 169 8.30 20.21 -17.46
C ARG A 169 7.09 20.98 -17.98
N GLY A 170 6.99 22.27 -17.64
CA GLY A 170 5.87 23.15 -18.02
C GLY A 170 4.52 22.87 -17.35
N ALA A 171 4.44 22.02 -16.31
CA ALA A 171 3.16 21.49 -15.84
C ALA A 171 2.87 21.76 -14.34
N LEU A 172 1.66 22.25 -14.03
CA LEU A 172 1.26 22.84 -12.75
C LEU A 172 0.90 21.85 -11.61
N ARG A 173 1.36 20.59 -11.65
CA ARG A 173 1.06 19.59 -10.60
C ARG A 173 2.31 18.79 -10.23
N THR A 174 2.47 18.52 -8.95
CA THR A 174 3.47 17.60 -8.40
C THR A 174 2.95 16.15 -8.43
N ARG A 175 3.86 15.18 -8.40
CA ARG A 175 3.56 13.81 -7.98
C ARG A 175 4.68 13.26 -7.10
N PHE A 176 4.33 12.75 -5.93
CA PHE A 176 5.23 11.99 -5.07
C PHE A 176 5.42 10.58 -5.61
N PHE A 177 6.67 10.12 -5.68
CA PHE A 177 7.02 8.73 -5.93
C PHE A 177 7.73 8.17 -4.71
N GLY A 178 7.16 7.11 -4.12
CA GLY A 178 7.77 6.43 -2.99
C GLY A 178 9.01 5.63 -3.39
N GLN A 179 9.92 5.40 -2.44
CA GLN A 179 11.27 4.86 -2.69
C GLN A 179 11.31 3.49 -3.41
N ASN A 180 10.25 2.69 -3.30
CA ASN A 180 10.14 1.38 -3.96
C ASN A 180 9.60 1.45 -5.41
N SER A 181 9.36 2.66 -5.92
CA SER A 181 9.01 2.90 -7.34
C SER A 181 10.21 2.61 -8.24
N VAL A 182 9.99 1.91 -9.37
CA VAL A 182 11.00 1.68 -10.41
C VAL A 182 11.67 2.98 -10.86
N ARG A 183 10.93 4.10 -10.92
CA ARG A 183 11.51 5.42 -11.26
C ARG A 183 12.56 5.90 -10.24
N VAL A 184 12.39 5.58 -8.96
CA VAL A 184 13.33 5.98 -7.88
C VAL A 184 14.44 4.94 -7.71
N LEU A 185 14.24 3.71 -8.21
CA LEU A 185 15.28 2.67 -8.32
C LEU A 185 16.20 2.89 -9.53
N LEU A 186 15.70 3.46 -10.64
CA LEU A 186 16.50 3.89 -11.78
C LEU A 186 17.34 5.16 -11.50
N ASN A 187 16.87 5.99 -10.57
CA ASN A 187 17.50 7.24 -10.15
C ASN A 187 18.21 7.08 -8.79
N LEU A 188 18.92 5.96 -8.58
CA LEU A 188 19.80 5.79 -7.43
C LEU A 188 21.08 6.60 -7.67
N VAL A 189 21.22 7.71 -6.96
CA VAL A 189 22.29 8.71 -7.19
C VAL A 189 23.53 8.38 -6.38
N THR A 190 24.70 8.49 -7.02
CA THR A 190 25.99 8.42 -6.34
C THR A 190 26.37 9.79 -5.81
N LEU A 191 26.66 9.88 -4.51
CA LEU A 191 27.26 11.09 -3.94
C LEU A 191 28.74 11.18 -4.34
N PRO A 192 29.26 12.36 -4.72
CA PRO A 192 30.69 12.54 -4.90
C PRO A 192 31.41 12.36 -3.56
N GLY A 193 32.51 11.62 -3.56
CA GLY A 193 33.43 11.60 -2.42
C GLY A 193 34.04 12.99 -2.16
N PRO A 194 34.63 13.24 -0.98
CA PRO A 194 35.10 14.57 -0.57
C PRO A 194 36.13 15.20 -1.53
N GLU A 195 36.85 14.39 -2.31
CA GLU A 195 37.82 14.84 -3.31
C GLU A 195 37.17 15.44 -4.58
N TYR A 196 35.91 15.12 -4.89
CA TYR A 196 35.24 15.54 -6.12
C TYR A 196 34.50 16.89 -6.03
N LEU A 197 34.53 17.54 -4.85
CA LEU A 197 33.72 18.72 -4.52
C LEU A 197 34.12 20.05 -5.22
N GLN A 198 35.08 20.04 -6.15
CA GLN A 198 35.64 21.28 -6.73
C GLN A 198 35.59 21.43 -8.26
N ILE A 199 35.35 20.38 -9.07
CA ILE A 199 35.57 20.44 -10.53
C ILE A 199 34.45 19.83 -11.39
N ALA A 200 33.54 19.02 -10.85
CA ALA A 200 32.49 18.35 -11.64
C ALA A 200 31.24 19.25 -11.89
N PRO A 201 30.48 19.03 -12.98
CA PRO A 201 29.15 19.63 -13.17
C PRO A 201 28.15 19.24 -12.08
N LEU A 202 27.03 19.97 -12.01
CA LEU A 202 25.97 19.77 -11.00
C LEU A 202 25.18 18.44 -11.15
N THR A 203 25.46 17.63 -12.17
CA THR A 203 24.83 16.33 -12.42
C THR A 203 25.54 15.20 -11.67
N HIS A 204 24.93 14.71 -10.60
CA HIS A 204 25.41 13.53 -9.88
C HIS A 204 25.15 12.24 -10.72
N PRO A 205 26.13 11.33 -10.87
CA PRO A 205 25.97 10.14 -11.70
C PRO A 205 25.04 9.09 -11.04
N SER A 206 24.11 8.53 -11.83
CA SER A 206 23.23 7.46 -11.38
C SER A 206 23.91 6.10 -11.49
N GLN A 207 23.53 5.21 -10.59
CA GLN A 207 23.98 3.83 -10.60
C GLN A 207 23.56 3.06 -11.86
N PHE A 208 22.56 3.53 -12.60
CA PHE A 208 22.09 2.91 -13.84
C PHE A 208 22.10 3.85 -15.06
N ASP A 209 23.09 4.75 -15.17
CA ASP A 209 23.19 5.68 -16.31
C ASP A 209 23.23 4.98 -17.68
N ASP A 210 23.98 3.88 -17.86
CA ASP A 210 23.96 3.08 -19.11
C ASP A 210 22.53 2.69 -19.53
N ALA A 211 21.71 2.24 -18.57
CA ALA A 211 20.34 1.85 -18.83
C ALA A 211 19.45 3.06 -19.11
N LYS A 212 19.63 4.17 -18.37
CA LYS A 212 18.92 5.44 -18.62
C LYS A 212 19.22 5.96 -20.03
N ASP A 213 20.48 5.99 -20.44
CA ASP A 213 20.92 6.50 -21.74
C ASP A 213 20.50 5.58 -22.88
N PHE A 214 20.55 4.26 -22.69
CA PHE A 214 19.98 3.30 -23.62
C PHE A 214 18.49 3.56 -23.84
N MET A 215 17.71 3.68 -22.74
CA MET A 215 16.27 3.92 -22.82
C MET A 215 15.96 5.29 -23.44
N ALA A 216 16.70 6.35 -23.07
CA ALA A 216 16.63 7.69 -23.65
C ALA A 216 16.86 7.71 -25.17
N ASN A 217 17.74 6.84 -25.69
CA ASN A 217 18.18 6.85 -27.09
C ASN A 217 17.66 5.67 -27.94
N GLN A 218 16.79 4.80 -27.39
CA GLN A 218 16.33 3.55 -28.00
C GLN A 218 15.86 3.68 -29.47
N SER A 219 15.27 4.81 -29.85
CA SER A 219 14.68 5.07 -31.16
C SER A 219 15.74 5.28 -32.26
N LYS A 220 16.98 5.57 -31.86
CA LYS A 220 18.16 5.78 -32.73
C LYS A 220 18.89 4.47 -33.03
N ILE A 221 18.54 3.35 -32.38
CA ILE A 221 19.29 2.10 -32.44
C ILE A 221 18.59 1.08 -33.36
N GLU A 222 19.30 0.67 -34.40
CA GLU A 222 18.80 -0.25 -35.43
C GLU A 222 18.47 -1.64 -34.86
N GLY A 223 17.31 -2.18 -35.24
CA GLY A 223 16.81 -3.48 -34.78
C GLY A 223 16.43 -3.54 -33.28
N ILE A 224 16.52 -2.42 -32.55
CA ILE A 224 16.00 -2.27 -31.18
C ILE A 224 14.71 -1.45 -31.18
N ARG A 225 14.67 -0.35 -31.96
CA ARG A 225 13.47 0.46 -32.20
C ARG A 225 12.21 -0.38 -32.44
N ASP A 226 12.33 -1.41 -33.28
CA ASP A 226 11.20 -2.23 -33.73
C ASP A 226 10.72 -3.20 -32.63
N ILE A 227 11.63 -3.71 -31.79
CA ILE A 227 11.31 -4.51 -30.58
C ILE A 227 10.58 -3.62 -29.56
N MET A 228 11.09 -2.40 -29.32
CA MET A 228 10.49 -1.46 -28.38
C MET A 228 9.12 -0.95 -28.86
N TYR A 229 8.91 -0.78 -30.17
CA TYR A 229 7.60 -0.51 -30.75
C TYR A 229 6.62 -1.68 -30.57
N GLY A 230 7.08 -2.93 -30.75
CA GLY A 230 6.30 -4.13 -30.43
C GLY A 230 5.88 -4.19 -28.95
N LEU A 231 6.81 -3.90 -28.04
CA LEU A 231 6.55 -3.78 -26.60
C LEU A 231 5.60 -2.62 -26.25
N GLN A 232 5.63 -1.50 -26.99
CA GLN A 232 4.69 -0.39 -26.83
C GLN A 232 3.25 -0.80 -27.19
N ILE A 233 3.05 -1.47 -28.32
CA ILE A 233 1.74 -2.01 -28.73
C ILE A 233 1.23 -3.00 -27.68
N LEU A 234 2.10 -3.93 -27.25
CA LEU A 234 1.76 -4.93 -26.24
C LEU A 234 1.38 -4.30 -24.90
N HIS A 235 2.12 -3.29 -24.44
CA HIS A 235 1.79 -2.55 -23.23
C HIS A 235 0.43 -1.85 -23.32
N LYS A 236 0.18 -1.11 -24.41
CA LYS A 236 -1.11 -0.43 -24.63
C LYS A 236 -2.28 -1.41 -24.62
N ARG A 237 -2.13 -2.58 -25.25
CA ARG A 237 -3.14 -3.64 -25.26
C ARG A 237 -3.40 -4.22 -23.86
N VAL A 238 -2.36 -4.67 -23.17
CA VAL A 238 -2.47 -5.28 -21.82
C VAL A 238 -3.06 -4.29 -20.80
N GLN A 239 -2.66 -3.02 -20.89
CA GLN A 239 -3.20 -1.95 -20.04
C GLN A 239 -4.69 -1.69 -20.32
N GLU A 240 -5.12 -1.69 -21.59
CA GLU A 240 -6.51 -1.47 -21.99
C GLU A 240 -7.43 -2.66 -21.64
N GLU A 241 -6.96 -3.89 -21.82
CA GLU A 241 -7.67 -5.10 -21.39
C GLU A 241 -7.81 -5.15 -19.87
N TYR A 242 -6.76 -4.80 -19.12
CA TYR A 242 -6.82 -4.67 -17.67
C TYR A 242 -7.75 -3.53 -17.22
N ARG A 243 -7.72 -2.37 -17.87
CA ARG A 243 -8.63 -1.23 -17.58
C ARG A 243 -10.10 -1.62 -17.77
N LYS A 244 -10.41 -2.42 -18.79
CA LYS A 244 -11.74 -3.03 -18.98
C LYS A 244 -12.07 -4.01 -17.85
N SER A 245 -11.16 -4.90 -17.48
CA SER A 245 -11.34 -5.86 -16.38
C SER A 245 -11.51 -5.22 -15.00
N LEU A 246 -11.13 -3.94 -14.84
CA LEU A 246 -11.36 -3.14 -13.62
C LEU A 246 -12.66 -2.32 -13.65
N SER A 247 -13.40 -2.30 -14.76
CA SER A 247 -14.66 -1.56 -14.85
C SER A 247 -15.83 -2.36 -14.23
N PRO A 248 -16.62 -1.78 -13.30
CA PRO A 248 -17.84 -2.42 -12.81
C PRO A 248 -18.84 -2.69 -13.94
N ILE A 249 -19.58 -3.80 -13.85
CA ILE A 249 -20.63 -4.13 -14.81
C ILE A 249 -21.80 -3.15 -14.60
N SER A 250 -21.99 -2.21 -15.54
CA SER A 250 -22.98 -1.13 -15.47
C SER A 250 -24.41 -1.60 -15.18
N VAL A 251 -24.83 -2.72 -15.77
CA VAL A 251 -26.14 -3.38 -15.54
C VAL A 251 -26.40 -3.66 -14.04
N PHE A 252 -25.34 -3.81 -13.24
CA PHE A 252 -25.43 -3.85 -11.78
C PHE A 252 -25.06 -2.51 -11.15
N ALA A 253 -23.91 -1.90 -11.48
CA ALA A 253 -23.42 -0.70 -10.80
C ALA A 253 -24.40 0.48 -10.88
N ASP A 254 -24.95 0.75 -12.07
CA ASP A 254 -25.74 1.95 -12.39
C ASP A 254 -27.26 1.71 -12.32
N SER A 255 -27.66 0.52 -11.86
CA SER A 255 -29.06 0.08 -11.85
C SER A 255 -29.85 0.59 -10.64
N VAL A 256 -31.08 1.05 -10.90
CA VAL A 256 -32.04 1.58 -9.90
C VAL A 256 -32.63 0.51 -8.97
N ILE A 257 -32.29 -0.77 -9.17
CA ILE A 257 -32.71 -1.88 -8.29
C ILE A 257 -32.07 -1.71 -6.90
N PRO A 258 -32.76 -2.04 -5.78
CA PRO A 258 -32.15 -1.99 -4.44
C PRO A 258 -30.82 -2.74 -4.36
N VAL A 259 -29.81 -2.13 -3.73
CA VAL A 259 -28.42 -2.62 -3.75
C VAL A 259 -28.28 -4.04 -3.18
N GLN A 260 -29.07 -4.40 -2.16
CA GLN A 260 -29.13 -5.74 -1.59
C GLN A 260 -29.54 -6.79 -2.63
N LYS A 261 -30.57 -6.49 -3.45
CA LYS A 261 -30.96 -7.39 -4.55
C LYS A 261 -29.87 -7.46 -5.62
N ARG A 262 -29.27 -6.33 -5.99
CA ARG A 262 -28.15 -6.31 -6.95
C ARG A 262 -26.94 -7.14 -6.48
N MET A 263 -26.68 -7.19 -5.17
CA MET A 263 -25.68 -8.06 -4.57
C MET A 263 -26.07 -9.54 -4.64
N GLN A 264 -27.33 -9.89 -4.37
CA GLN A 264 -27.86 -11.26 -4.54
C GLN A 264 -27.79 -11.72 -6.01
N ASP A 265 -28.16 -10.86 -6.97
CA ASP A 265 -28.18 -11.15 -8.41
C ASP A 265 -26.77 -11.42 -9.01
N ILE A 266 -25.69 -11.18 -8.26
CA ILE A 266 -24.29 -11.52 -8.64
C ILE A 266 -23.62 -12.59 -7.76
N LEU A 267 -24.30 -13.15 -6.75
CA LEU A 267 -23.74 -14.25 -5.98
C LEU A 267 -23.66 -15.53 -6.85
N PRO A 268 -22.54 -16.26 -6.82
CA PRO A 268 -22.48 -17.60 -7.41
C PRO A 268 -23.22 -18.60 -6.49
N LYS A 269 -23.35 -19.85 -6.95
CA LYS A 269 -24.03 -20.93 -6.18
C LYS A 269 -23.32 -21.19 -4.84
N LYS A 270 -24.05 -21.66 -3.82
CA LYS A 270 -23.52 -21.96 -2.46
C LYS A 270 -22.16 -22.69 -2.47
N ALA A 271 -22.02 -23.78 -3.23
CA ALA A 271 -20.77 -24.56 -3.31
C ALA A 271 -19.56 -23.79 -3.87
N VAL A 272 -19.78 -22.66 -4.56
CA VAL A 272 -18.74 -21.70 -4.93
C VAL A 272 -18.46 -20.74 -3.78
N CYS A 273 -19.50 -20.24 -3.11
CA CYS A 273 -19.35 -19.40 -1.92
C CYS A 273 -18.62 -20.12 -0.78
N ASP A 274 -18.95 -21.39 -0.50
CA ASP A 274 -18.27 -22.25 0.47
C ASP A 274 -16.76 -22.32 0.20
N ARG A 275 -16.39 -22.52 -1.07
CA ARG A 275 -15.01 -22.69 -1.55
C ARG A 275 -14.21 -21.39 -1.49
N LEU A 276 -14.83 -20.28 -1.89
CA LEU A 276 -14.23 -18.94 -1.82
C LEU A 276 -14.11 -18.42 -0.37
N LEU A 277 -15.07 -18.75 0.50
CA LEU A 277 -15.01 -18.49 1.94
C LEU A 277 -13.87 -19.29 2.59
N ALA A 278 -13.71 -20.57 2.25
CA ALA A 278 -12.57 -21.37 2.70
C ALA A 278 -11.24 -20.75 2.22
N SER A 279 -11.14 -20.36 0.95
CA SER A 279 -9.97 -19.66 0.39
C SER A 279 -9.64 -18.34 1.12
N TYR A 280 -10.65 -17.55 1.48
CA TYR A 280 -10.47 -16.34 2.30
C TYR A 280 -9.87 -16.65 3.68
N ILE A 281 -10.41 -17.68 4.37
CA ILE A 281 -9.96 -18.09 5.71
C ILE A 281 -8.51 -18.59 5.66
N ASP A 282 -8.19 -19.47 4.70
CA ASP A 282 -6.86 -20.09 4.53
C ASP A 282 -5.76 -19.13 4.01
N THR A 283 -6.11 -17.87 3.71
CA THR A 283 -5.19 -16.85 3.19
C THR A 283 -5.19 -15.55 4.00
N SER A 284 -6.30 -14.81 4.03
CA SER A 284 -6.35 -13.43 4.57
C SER A 284 -6.70 -13.39 6.05
N GLU A 285 -7.71 -14.15 6.49
CA GLU A 285 -8.12 -14.18 7.90
C GLU A 285 -7.03 -14.81 8.79
N THR A 286 -6.01 -15.48 8.24
CA THR A 286 -4.85 -15.95 9.01
C THR A 286 -4.09 -14.82 9.73
N ILE A 287 -4.01 -13.63 9.11
CA ILE A 287 -3.19 -12.50 9.57
C ILE A 287 -4.03 -11.25 9.86
N TYR A 288 -5.03 -10.98 9.02
CA TYR A 288 -5.94 -9.86 9.17
C TYR A 288 -7.27 -10.37 9.71
N ARG A 289 -7.39 -10.51 11.04
CA ARG A 289 -8.66 -10.87 11.68
C ARG A 289 -9.67 -9.76 11.47
N MET A 290 -10.62 -9.97 10.56
CA MET A 290 -11.70 -9.03 10.26
C MET A 290 -13.04 -9.55 10.77
N ILE A 291 -13.22 -10.87 10.91
CA ILE A 291 -14.47 -11.50 11.32
C ILE A 291 -14.26 -12.46 12.50
N HIS A 292 -15.34 -13.07 12.97
CA HIS A 292 -15.28 -14.24 13.85
C HIS A 292 -15.71 -15.46 13.03
N VAL A 293 -14.79 -16.39 12.76
CA VAL A 293 -15.00 -17.42 11.73
C VAL A 293 -16.18 -18.35 12.04
N PRO A 294 -16.41 -18.82 13.28
CA PRO A 294 -17.58 -19.63 13.63
C PRO A 294 -18.90 -18.88 13.41
N THR A 295 -19.01 -17.65 13.92
CA THR A 295 -20.23 -16.83 13.77
C THR A 295 -20.50 -16.50 12.31
N PHE A 296 -19.47 -16.21 11.51
CA PHE A 296 -19.65 -15.91 10.10
C PHE A 296 -20.08 -17.15 9.29
N LYS A 297 -19.60 -18.35 9.65
CA LYS A 297 -20.07 -19.61 9.06
C LYS A 297 -21.52 -19.93 9.45
N GLU A 298 -21.91 -19.68 10.70
CA GLU A 298 -23.31 -19.81 11.13
C GLU A 298 -24.22 -18.86 10.33
N GLN A 299 -23.84 -17.57 10.23
CA GLN A 299 -24.56 -16.58 9.42
C GLN A 299 -24.63 -16.97 7.93
N HIS A 300 -23.59 -17.60 7.39
CA HIS A 300 -23.57 -18.12 6.03
C HIS A 300 -24.60 -19.24 5.81
N GLU A 301 -24.66 -20.25 6.67
CA GLU A 301 -25.67 -21.31 6.53
C GLU A 301 -27.09 -20.77 6.73
N LEU A 302 -27.32 -19.89 7.72
CA LEU A 302 -28.61 -19.22 7.92
C LEU A 302 -29.07 -18.44 6.68
N PHE A 303 -28.15 -17.77 5.98
CA PHE A 303 -28.46 -17.07 4.72
C PHE A 303 -28.91 -18.03 3.61
N TRP A 304 -28.27 -19.19 3.47
CA TRP A 304 -28.66 -20.20 2.47
C TRP A 304 -29.92 -21.00 2.84
N GLU A 305 -30.28 -21.05 4.13
CA GLU A 305 -31.60 -21.49 4.60
C GLU A 305 -32.72 -20.46 4.33
N GLY A 306 -32.39 -19.29 3.76
CA GLY A 306 -33.35 -18.21 3.46
C GLY A 306 -33.69 -17.33 4.66
N LYS A 307 -32.93 -17.42 5.76
CA LYS A 307 -33.05 -16.53 6.93
C LYS A 307 -32.18 -15.29 6.72
N LEU A 308 -32.45 -14.22 7.47
CA LEU A 308 -31.69 -12.96 7.41
C LEU A 308 -30.73 -12.86 8.62
N PRO A 309 -29.41 -13.11 8.46
CA PRO A 309 -28.44 -13.00 9.55
C PRO A 309 -28.08 -11.56 9.94
N GLY A 310 -28.50 -10.55 9.16
CA GLY A 310 -28.29 -9.13 9.41
C GLY A 310 -27.90 -8.34 8.15
N ASP A 311 -28.23 -7.05 8.10
CA ASP A 311 -28.08 -6.21 6.90
C ASP A 311 -26.64 -6.11 6.36
N ALA A 312 -25.64 -6.21 7.24
CA ALA A 312 -24.22 -6.14 6.90
C ALA A 312 -23.64 -7.48 6.41
N PHE A 313 -24.30 -8.62 6.65
CA PHE A 313 -23.73 -9.92 6.31
C PHE A 313 -23.52 -10.10 4.80
N LEU A 314 -24.51 -9.70 3.99
CA LEU A 314 -24.42 -9.82 2.53
C LEU A 314 -23.26 -9.01 1.90
N PRO A 315 -23.07 -7.72 2.22
CA PRO A 315 -21.90 -6.97 1.72
C PRO A 315 -20.57 -7.49 2.29
N GLN A 316 -20.52 -7.94 3.56
CA GLN A 316 -19.32 -8.60 4.11
C GLN A 316 -18.98 -9.89 3.35
N LEU A 317 -19.97 -10.76 3.12
CA LEU A 317 -19.82 -11.98 2.32
C LEU A 317 -19.33 -11.65 0.92
N LEU A 318 -19.93 -10.66 0.25
CA LEU A 318 -19.55 -10.28 -1.10
C LEU A 318 -18.09 -9.76 -1.18
N ALA A 319 -17.60 -9.07 -0.14
CA ALA A 319 -16.19 -8.68 -0.02
C ALA A 319 -15.26 -9.88 0.29
N VAL A 320 -15.65 -10.76 1.21
CA VAL A 320 -14.95 -12.02 1.53
C VAL A 320 -14.79 -12.91 0.29
N LEU A 321 -15.87 -13.10 -0.48
CA LEU A 321 -15.86 -13.85 -1.73
C LEU A 321 -14.99 -13.18 -2.81
N SER A 322 -14.95 -11.85 -2.84
CA SER A 322 -14.06 -11.09 -3.73
C SER A 322 -12.59 -11.33 -3.40
N ILE A 323 -12.24 -11.37 -2.11
CA ILE A 323 -10.88 -11.67 -1.65
C ILE A 323 -10.52 -13.13 -1.93
N GLY A 324 -11.39 -14.10 -1.61
CA GLY A 324 -11.19 -15.50 -1.96
C GLY A 324 -11.02 -15.73 -3.47
N SER A 325 -11.74 -14.96 -4.30
CA SER A 325 -11.66 -15.05 -5.77
C SER A 325 -10.27 -14.68 -6.31
N ARG A 326 -9.49 -13.86 -5.60
CA ARG A 326 -8.10 -13.51 -5.97
C ARG A 326 -7.15 -14.70 -5.96
N PHE A 327 -7.36 -15.65 -5.06
CA PHE A 327 -6.47 -16.80 -4.84
C PHE A 327 -6.95 -18.08 -5.53
N GLU A 328 -8.26 -18.20 -5.80
CA GLU A 328 -8.86 -19.47 -6.23
C GLU A 328 -9.37 -19.48 -7.67
N THR A 329 -9.80 -18.35 -8.23
CA THR A 329 -10.39 -18.32 -9.59
C THR A 329 -9.35 -18.09 -10.69
N LYS A 330 -9.55 -18.68 -11.87
CA LYS A 330 -8.63 -18.56 -13.02
C LYS A 330 -8.40 -17.12 -13.44
N SER A 331 -9.47 -16.33 -13.56
CA SER A 331 -9.39 -14.89 -13.85
C SER A 331 -9.05 -14.01 -12.64
N LYS A 332 -8.82 -14.62 -11.47
CA LYS A 332 -8.51 -13.96 -10.19
C LYS A 332 -9.54 -12.87 -9.86
N GLY A 333 -10.81 -13.16 -10.13
CA GLY A 333 -11.96 -12.28 -9.93
C GLY A 333 -12.04 -11.05 -10.86
N LEU A 334 -11.22 -10.99 -11.91
CA LEU A 334 -11.26 -9.92 -12.93
C LEU A 334 -12.03 -10.33 -14.21
N GLY A 335 -12.42 -11.61 -14.33
CA GLY A 335 -13.29 -12.09 -15.41
C GLY A 335 -14.77 -12.00 -15.04
N HIS A 336 -15.65 -11.95 -16.05
CA HIS A 336 -17.11 -11.97 -15.86
C HIS A 336 -17.66 -13.39 -15.60
N GLU A 337 -16.91 -14.20 -14.87
CA GLU A 337 -17.09 -15.66 -14.70
C GLU A 337 -18.06 -15.99 -13.56
N ARG A 338 -19.34 -15.58 -13.69
CA ARG A 338 -20.40 -15.76 -12.67
C ARG A 338 -20.63 -17.23 -12.21
N VAL A 339 -20.05 -18.20 -12.92
CA VAL A 339 -20.15 -19.64 -12.59
C VAL A 339 -19.02 -20.08 -11.66
N GLU A 340 -17.82 -19.52 -11.79
CA GLU A 340 -16.65 -19.95 -11.02
C GLU A 340 -16.33 -19.04 -9.83
N GLY A 341 -16.72 -17.76 -9.87
CA GLY A 341 -16.57 -16.84 -8.73
C GLY A 341 -17.21 -15.46 -8.91
N VAL A 342 -16.65 -14.45 -8.22
CA VAL A 342 -17.19 -13.09 -8.15
C VAL A 342 -16.35 -12.10 -8.95
N HIS A 343 -17.01 -11.25 -9.75
CA HIS A 343 -16.36 -10.15 -10.46
C HIS A 343 -16.10 -8.96 -9.51
N ILE A 344 -14.86 -8.88 -9.01
CA ILE A 344 -14.44 -8.03 -7.88
C ILE A 344 -14.80 -6.55 -8.07
N PRO A 345 -14.58 -5.89 -9.23
CA PRO A 345 -14.93 -4.47 -9.37
C PRO A 345 -16.44 -4.20 -9.22
N THR A 346 -17.30 -5.13 -9.64
CA THR A 346 -18.75 -5.00 -9.46
C THR A 346 -19.15 -5.23 -8.01
N ALA A 347 -18.57 -6.25 -7.38
CA ALA A 347 -18.77 -6.50 -5.95
C ALA A 347 -18.35 -5.29 -5.09
N CYS A 348 -17.13 -4.78 -5.28
CA CYS A 348 -16.63 -3.61 -4.57
C CYS A 348 -17.49 -2.36 -4.79
N ALA A 349 -18.01 -2.13 -6.01
CA ALA A 349 -18.91 -1.02 -6.30
C ALA A 349 -20.27 -1.17 -5.58
N LEU A 350 -20.83 -2.38 -5.49
CA LEU A 350 -22.09 -2.62 -4.78
C LEU A 350 -21.92 -2.54 -3.25
N VAL A 351 -20.82 -3.06 -2.69
CA VAL A 351 -20.50 -2.92 -1.26
C VAL A 351 -20.29 -1.44 -0.89
N ARG A 352 -19.60 -0.67 -1.75
CA ARG A 352 -19.48 0.79 -1.60
C ARG A 352 -20.85 1.48 -1.67
N SER A 353 -21.69 1.14 -2.65
CA SER A 353 -23.06 1.66 -2.76
C SER A 353 -23.98 1.29 -1.58
N TRP A 354 -23.66 0.25 -0.81
CA TRP A 354 -24.35 -0.07 0.45
C TRP A 354 -23.83 0.79 1.61
N LEU A 355 -22.49 0.89 1.76
CA LEU A 355 -21.83 1.73 2.78
C LEU A 355 -22.25 3.20 2.68
N ASP A 356 -22.24 3.76 1.47
CA ASP A 356 -22.61 5.16 1.21
C ASP A 356 -24.11 5.43 1.43
N GLY A 357 -24.93 4.37 1.57
CA GLY A 357 -26.35 4.44 1.90
C GLY A 357 -26.67 4.43 3.40
N LEU A 358 -25.71 4.11 4.27
CA LEU A 358 -25.88 3.99 5.72
C LEU A 358 -26.13 5.33 6.41
N LYS A 359 -26.91 5.31 7.51
CA LYS A 359 -27.34 6.55 8.20
C LYS A 359 -27.32 6.42 9.73
N GLY A 360 -27.07 7.54 10.39
CA GLY A 360 -27.12 7.65 11.85
C GLY A 360 -26.21 6.63 12.54
N LYS A 361 -26.77 5.82 13.45
CA LYS A 361 -26.02 4.85 14.26
C LYS A 361 -25.29 3.77 13.42
N GLN A 362 -25.75 3.48 12.20
CA GLN A 362 -25.10 2.49 11.32
C GLN A 362 -23.67 2.90 10.94
N LEU A 363 -23.38 4.21 10.87
CA LEU A 363 -22.07 4.75 10.47
C LEU A 363 -20.96 4.52 11.52
N VAL A 364 -21.31 4.06 12.72
CA VAL A 364 -20.38 3.81 13.83
C VAL A 364 -20.57 2.41 14.45
N ASP A 365 -21.17 1.48 13.69
CA ASP A 365 -21.29 0.09 14.10
C ASP A 365 -20.04 -0.74 13.74
N LEU A 366 -19.77 -1.78 14.53
CA LEU A 366 -18.65 -2.68 14.31
C LEU A 366 -18.75 -3.41 12.96
N THR A 367 -19.95 -3.82 12.53
CA THR A 367 -20.15 -4.53 11.26
C THR A 367 -19.90 -3.63 10.05
N THR A 368 -20.18 -2.33 10.16
CA THR A 368 -19.82 -1.31 9.17
C THR A 368 -18.30 -1.16 9.06
N LEU A 369 -17.59 -1.08 10.20
CA LEU A 369 -16.12 -1.00 10.21
C LEU A 369 -15.47 -2.26 9.63
N GLN A 370 -16.00 -3.44 9.92
CA GLN A 370 -15.59 -4.70 9.30
C GLN A 370 -15.81 -4.69 7.78
N THR A 371 -16.96 -4.17 7.32
CA THR A 371 -17.29 -4.07 5.88
C THR A 371 -16.35 -3.11 5.15
N GLU A 372 -16.01 -1.97 5.75
CA GLU A 372 -15.05 -1.00 5.20
C GLU A 372 -13.64 -1.61 5.03
N ILE A 373 -13.10 -2.29 6.05
CA ILE A 373 -11.75 -2.86 5.96
C ILE A 373 -11.68 -4.07 5.02
N LEU A 374 -12.73 -4.90 4.99
CA LEU A 374 -12.91 -5.97 3.99
C LEU A 374 -12.92 -5.39 2.56
N LEU A 375 -13.67 -4.30 2.34
CA LEU A 375 -13.73 -3.64 1.04
C LEU A 375 -12.37 -3.06 0.62
N VAL A 376 -11.66 -2.37 1.53
CA VAL A 376 -10.27 -1.90 1.25
C VAL A 376 -9.35 -3.07 0.91
N HIS A 377 -9.48 -4.22 1.58
CA HIS A 377 -8.66 -5.40 1.32
C HIS A 377 -8.98 -6.05 -0.04
N ALA A 378 -10.25 -6.10 -0.44
CA ALA A 378 -10.65 -6.52 -1.80
C ALA A 378 -10.12 -5.55 -2.88
N GLN A 379 -10.25 -4.24 -2.66
CA GLN A 379 -9.81 -3.20 -3.59
C GLN A 379 -8.28 -3.16 -3.75
N ARG A 380 -7.51 -3.26 -2.66
CA ARG A 380 -6.03 -3.21 -2.71
C ARG A 380 -5.40 -4.38 -3.48
N MET A 381 -6.09 -5.53 -3.60
CA MET A 381 -5.63 -6.67 -4.40
C MET A 381 -5.89 -6.52 -5.91
N THR A 382 -6.65 -5.49 -6.32
CA THR A 382 -7.03 -5.26 -7.72
C THR A 382 -6.61 -3.89 -8.27
N THR A 383 -6.50 -2.85 -7.44
CA THR A 383 -6.06 -1.51 -7.89
C THR A 383 -4.57 -1.46 -8.26
N PRO A 384 -4.18 -0.76 -9.33
CA PRO A 384 -2.79 -0.44 -9.63
C PRO A 384 -2.23 0.74 -8.81
N ARG A 385 -3.04 1.39 -7.96
CA ARG A 385 -2.66 2.60 -7.21
C ARG A 385 -2.81 2.38 -5.69
N PRO A 386 -1.71 2.15 -4.94
CA PRO A 386 -1.79 1.97 -3.49
C PRO A 386 -2.19 3.25 -2.75
N GLN A 387 -2.01 4.44 -3.34
CA GLN A 387 -2.40 5.72 -2.75
C GLN A 387 -3.90 5.82 -2.50
N ASP A 388 -4.71 5.26 -3.40
CA ASP A 388 -6.18 5.31 -3.31
C ASP A 388 -6.64 4.49 -2.09
N SER A 389 -6.08 3.28 -1.92
CA SER A 389 -6.31 2.44 -0.73
C SER A 389 -5.72 3.03 0.56
N TRP A 390 -4.57 3.72 0.49
CA TRP A 390 -3.96 4.39 1.66
C TRP A 390 -4.86 5.53 2.16
N ALA A 391 -5.38 6.37 1.27
CA ALA A 391 -6.30 7.44 1.64
C ALA A 391 -7.61 6.92 2.26
N GLN A 392 -8.17 5.84 1.71
CA GLN A 392 -9.37 5.17 2.21
C GLN A 392 -9.12 4.48 3.57
N LEU A 393 -7.99 3.79 3.73
CA LEU A 393 -7.61 3.22 5.02
C LEU A 393 -7.37 4.30 6.08
N GLY A 394 -6.84 5.46 5.68
CA GLY A 394 -6.72 6.62 6.56
C GLY A 394 -8.06 7.17 7.06
N TYR A 395 -9.13 7.02 6.28
CA TYR A 395 -10.51 7.27 6.77
C TYR A 395 -10.95 6.19 7.77
N ILE A 396 -10.69 4.91 7.49
CA ILE A 396 -11.03 3.77 8.37
C ILE A 396 -10.34 3.88 9.73
N VAL A 397 -9.05 4.27 9.77
CA VAL A 397 -8.32 4.53 11.04
C VAL A 397 -9.07 5.57 11.87
N ARG A 398 -9.47 6.70 11.28
CA ARG A 398 -10.23 7.75 11.98
C ARG A 398 -11.62 7.29 12.40
N MET A 399 -12.29 6.44 11.61
CA MET A 399 -13.58 5.85 11.96
C MET A 399 -13.45 4.90 13.17
N ALA A 400 -12.44 4.02 13.17
CA ALA A 400 -12.12 3.13 14.28
C ALA A 400 -11.73 3.91 15.56
N MET A 401 -10.96 4.99 15.42
CA MET A 401 -10.64 5.90 16.53
C MET A 401 -11.89 6.58 17.10
N THR A 402 -12.81 7.04 16.23
CA THR A 402 -14.11 7.64 16.62
C THR A 402 -15.00 6.63 17.35
N MET A 403 -14.96 5.36 16.94
CA MET A 403 -15.62 4.23 17.62
C MET A 403 -14.86 3.74 18.87
N GLY A 404 -13.76 4.39 19.25
CA GLY A 404 -12.97 4.11 20.45
C GLY A 404 -12.10 2.85 20.40
N LEU A 405 -11.81 2.28 19.23
CA LEU A 405 -10.99 1.05 19.13
C LEU A 405 -9.52 1.26 19.54
N HIS A 406 -9.05 2.51 19.57
CA HIS A 406 -7.72 2.89 20.04
C HIS A 406 -7.54 2.79 21.57
N ARG A 407 -8.62 2.54 22.32
CA ARG A 407 -8.62 2.29 23.77
C ARG A 407 -8.89 0.82 24.07
N ASP A 408 -8.27 0.27 25.10
CA ASP A 408 -8.52 -1.12 25.48
C ASP A 408 -9.98 -1.27 25.97
N PRO A 409 -10.68 -2.34 25.57
CA PRO A 409 -12.03 -2.64 26.06
C PRO A 409 -12.22 -2.67 27.59
N SER A 410 -11.14 -2.77 28.37
CA SER A 410 -11.14 -2.67 29.84
C SER A 410 -11.07 -1.24 30.41
N GLU A 411 -10.89 -0.21 29.59
CA GLU A 411 -10.95 1.22 30.00
C GLU A 411 -12.37 1.79 30.02
N PHE A 412 -13.35 1.08 29.44
CA PHE A 412 -14.73 1.56 29.29
C PHE A 412 -15.60 1.18 30.49
N GLU A 413 -16.41 2.12 30.96
CA GLU A 413 -17.49 1.90 31.92
C GLU A 413 -18.80 2.51 31.38
N PRO A 414 -19.90 1.73 31.24
CA PRO A 414 -20.02 0.29 31.50
C PRO A 414 -19.14 -0.54 30.55
N ARG A 415 -18.56 -1.61 31.11
CA ARG A 415 -17.61 -2.49 30.42
C ARG A 415 -18.17 -3.10 29.14
N VAL A 416 -17.40 -2.99 28.05
CA VAL A 416 -17.69 -3.66 26.77
C VAL A 416 -17.77 -5.18 26.98
N PRO A 417 -18.80 -5.89 26.48
CA PRO A 417 -18.91 -7.34 26.64
C PRO A 417 -17.68 -8.05 26.08
N VAL A 418 -17.22 -9.07 26.79
CA VAL A 418 -15.83 -9.56 26.66
C VAL A 418 -15.51 -10.10 25.26
N PHE A 419 -16.45 -10.81 24.65
CA PHE A 419 -16.39 -11.24 23.25
C PHE A 419 -16.14 -10.08 22.27
N PHE A 420 -16.99 -9.05 22.31
CA PHE A 420 -16.84 -7.85 21.48
C PHE A 420 -15.59 -7.05 21.81
N GLY A 421 -15.12 -7.09 23.05
CA GLY A 421 -13.82 -6.52 23.43
C GLY A 421 -12.67 -7.16 22.64
N GLU A 422 -12.63 -8.49 22.56
CA GLU A 422 -11.58 -9.19 21.83
C GLU A 422 -11.68 -8.99 20.31
N LEU A 423 -12.89 -8.99 19.75
CA LEU A 423 -13.09 -8.63 18.33
C LEU A 423 -12.63 -7.20 18.03
N ARG A 424 -12.81 -6.24 18.95
CA ARG A 424 -12.31 -4.87 18.80
C ARG A 424 -10.79 -4.79 18.84
N ARG A 425 -10.09 -5.58 19.68
CA ARG A 425 -8.61 -5.67 19.64
C ARG A 425 -8.14 -6.24 18.32
N ARG A 426 -8.68 -7.39 17.91
CA ARG A 426 -8.35 -8.06 16.65
C ARG A 426 -8.52 -7.13 15.44
N LEU A 427 -9.64 -6.41 15.37
CA LEU A 427 -9.92 -5.46 14.28
C LEU A 427 -9.03 -4.21 14.33
N TRP A 428 -8.70 -3.68 15.51
CA TRP A 428 -7.79 -2.55 15.68
C TRP A 428 -6.38 -2.89 15.17
N PHE A 429 -5.83 -4.03 15.56
CA PHE A 429 -4.49 -4.45 15.12
C PHE A 429 -4.45 -4.83 13.63
N THR A 430 -5.53 -5.39 13.07
CA THR A 430 -5.69 -5.52 11.60
C THR A 430 -5.58 -4.16 10.88
N ILE A 431 -6.29 -3.15 11.38
CA ILE A 431 -6.29 -1.80 10.76
C ILE A 431 -4.91 -1.15 10.85
N LEU A 432 -4.22 -1.22 11.99
CA LEU A 432 -2.88 -0.65 12.16
C LEU A 432 -1.81 -1.36 11.30
N ASP A 433 -1.83 -2.69 11.21
CA ASP A 433 -0.85 -3.41 10.39
C ASP A 433 -1.04 -3.13 8.88
N MET A 434 -2.30 -3.03 8.44
CA MET A 434 -2.62 -2.57 7.08
C MET A 434 -2.21 -1.10 6.84
N ASP A 435 -2.35 -0.20 7.82
CA ASP A 435 -1.94 1.22 7.69
C ASP A 435 -0.42 1.32 7.54
N LEU A 436 0.33 0.56 8.34
CA LEU A 436 1.77 0.45 8.21
C LEU A 436 2.20 -0.12 6.84
N HIS A 437 1.57 -1.21 6.40
CA HIS A 437 1.84 -1.83 5.10
C HIS A 437 1.61 -0.84 3.95
N LEU A 438 0.46 -0.17 3.89
CA LEU A 438 0.16 0.80 2.83
C LEU A 438 1.01 2.07 2.95
N SER A 439 1.30 2.55 4.16
CA SER A 439 2.18 3.71 4.37
C SER A 439 3.60 3.44 3.86
N LEU A 440 4.18 2.26 4.17
CA LEU A 440 5.49 1.87 3.64
C LEU A 440 5.45 1.69 2.11
N ALA A 441 4.40 1.07 1.56
CA ALA A 441 4.24 0.89 0.11
C ALA A 441 4.10 2.22 -0.65
N CYS A 442 3.49 3.23 -0.03
CA CYS A 442 3.40 4.60 -0.56
C CYS A 442 4.62 5.48 -0.21
N ASN A 443 5.49 5.05 0.71
CA ASN A 443 6.56 5.83 1.34
C ASN A 443 6.06 7.10 2.07
N LEU A 444 4.96 6.95 2.80
CA LEU A 444 4.29 8.00 3.58
C LEU A 444 4.33 7.66 5.08
N SER A 445 3.82 8.55 5.93
CA SER A 445 3.69 8.31 7.37
C SER A 445 2.39 7.56 7.68
N CYS A 446 2.46 6.66 8.67
CA CYS A 446 1.27 6.09 9.33
C CYS A 446 0.50 7.19 10.06
N LEU A 447 -0.82 7.03 10.24
CA LEU A 447 -1.63 8.02 10.95
C LEU A 447 -1.51 7.94 12.48
N VAL A 448 -1.15 6.76 12.99
CA VAL A 448 -1.00 6.45 14.41
C VAL A 448 0.47 6.09 14.65
N ARG A 449 1.01 6.44 15.82
CA ARG A 449 2.35 6.07 16.27
C ARG A 449 2.28 5.10 17.44
N GLU A 450 3.41 4.46 17.73
CA GLU A 450 3.59 3.74 18.99
C GLU A 450 3.41 4.72 20.17
N GLY A 451 2.52 4.40 21.11
CA GLY A 451 2.16 5.26 22.25
C GLY A 451 0.89 6.11 22.06
N ASP A 452 0.37 6.29 20.83
CA ASP A 452 -0.86 7.06 20.58
C ASP A 452 -2.16 6.30 20.97
N PHE A 453 -2.04 5.02 21.34
CA PHE A 453 -3.15 4.12 21.66
C PHE A 453 -2.84 3.25 22.87
N THR A 454 -3.88 2.89 23.62
CA THR A 454 -3.79 2.07 24.84
C THR A 454 -4.40 0.67 24.67
N CYS A 455 -5.07 0.42 23.55
CA CYS A 455 -5.62 -0.88 23.15
C CYS A 455 -4.52 -1.96 23.12
N ARG A 456 -4.66 -3.00 23.95
CA ARG A 456 -3.66 -4.07 24.08
C ARG A 456 -3.75 -5.07 22.90
N PRO A 457 -2.67 -5.78 22.56
CA PRO A 457 -2.70 -6.87 21.60
C PRO A 457 -3.79 -7.91 21.92
N PRO A 458 -4.37 -8.57 20.89
CA PRO A 458 -5.28 -9.70 21.10
C PRO A 458 -4.55 -10.91 21.71
N ARG A 459 -5.30 -11.84 22.30
CA ARG A 459 -4.78 -13.08 22.90
C ARG A 459 -4.58 -14.17 21.85
N ASN A 460 -3.60 -15.05 22.09
CA ASN A 460 -3.42 -16.28 21.31
C ASN A 460 -4.48 -17.29 21.77
N LEU A 461 -5.57 -17.37 21.02
CA LEU A 461 -6.77 -18.17 21.29
C LEU A 461 -7.37 -18.61 19.95
N ASP A 462 -7.95 -19.80 19.93
CA ASP A 462 -8.70 -20.30 18.78
C ASP A 462 -10.08 -19.64 18.74
N ASP A 463 -10.70 -19.52 17.56
CA ASP A 463 -12.02 -18.89 17.47
C ASP A 463 -13.11 -19.71 18.18
N SER A 464 -12.94 -21.03 18.26
CA SER A 464 -13.82 -21.90 19.06
C SER A 464 -13.81 -21.59 20.56
N ASP A 465 -12.79 -20.89 21.06
CA ASP A 465 -12.68 -20.49 22.47
C ASP A 465 -13.49 -19.21 22.78
N LEU A 466 -14.01 -18.52 21.74
CA LEU A 466 -14.69 -17.24 21.84
C LEU A 466 -16.20 -17.38 21.59
N TYR A 467 -17.01 -16.96 22.56
CA TYR A 467 -18.47 -17.04 22.47
C TYR A 467 -19.15 -15.81 23.07
N PHE A 468 -20.30 -15.43 22.49
CA PHE A 468 -21.00 -14.16 22.70
C PHE A 468 -21.15 -13.75 24.18
N ASP A 469 -21.61 -14.68 25.02
CA ASP A 469 -21.96 -14.44 26.41
C ASP A 469 -20.80 -14.59 27.42
N MET A 470 -19.56 -14.78 26.96
CA MET A 470 -18.42 -15.03 27.85
C MET A 470 -18.19 -13.90 28.86
N LYS A 471 -17.91 -14.25 30.13
CA LYS A 471 -17.72 -13.28 31.22
C LYS A 471 -16.24 -12.91 31.45
N GLU A 472 -15.33 -13.74 30.97
CA GLU A 472 -13.88 -13.48 30.92
C GLU A 472 -13.26 -14.18 29.71
N LEU A 473 -12.05 -13.75 29.32
CA LEU A 473 -11.27 -14.41 28.26
C LEU A 473 -10.43 -15.54 28.87
N PRO A 474 -10.37 -16.72 28.23
CA PRO A 474 -9.40 -17.76 28.56
C PRO A 474 -7.96 -17.22 28.56
N PRO A 475 -7.05 -17.78 29.36
CA PRO A 475 -5.64 -17.37 29.36
C PRO A 475 -5.05 -17.50 27.95
N SER A 476 -4.23 -16.52 27.54
CA SER A 476 -3.56 -16.59 26.24
C SER A 476 -2.66 -17.81 26.20
N LYS A 477 -2.77 -18.61 25.14
CA LYS A 477 -1.87 -19.72 24.86
C LYS A 477 -0.44 -19.16 24.59
N PRO A 478 0.64 -19.91 24.90
CA PRO A 478 2.01 -19.52 24.54
C PRO A 478 2.14 -19.23 23.04
N ILE A 479 3.05 -18.35 22.62
CA ILE A 479 3.11 -17.90 21.20
C ILE A 479 3.64 -18.98 20.25
N ASP A 480 4.39 -19.94 20.76
CA ASP A 480 4.83 -21.18 20.11
C ASP A 480 3.71 -22.23 19.98
N GLN A 481 2.60 -22.09 20.72
CA GLN A 481 1.40 -22.89 20.50
C GLN A 481 0.60 -22.33 19.32
N LEU A 482 0.40 -23.19 18.30
CA LEU A 482 -0.46 -22.92 17.15
C LEU A 482 -1.91 -22.67 17.61
N THR A 483 -2.51 -21.60 17.09
CA THR A 483 -3.95 -21.29 17.17
C THR A 483 -4.41 -20.59 15.89
N ASP A 484 -5.73 -20.47 15.70
CA ASP A 484 -6.33 -19.63 14.66
C ASP A 484 -5.80 -18.18 14.62
N ASN A 485 -5.31 -17.65 15.75
CA ASN A 485 -4.91 -16.24 15.91
C ASN A 485 -3.40 -16.01 16.01
N GLN A 486 -2.58 -17.07 16.03
CA GLN A 486 -1.14 -17.03 16.34
C GLN A 486 -0.37 -15.99 15.50
N MET A 487 -0.64 -15.96 14.18
CA MET A 487 0.01 -15.04 13.25
C MET A 487 -0.33 -13.57 13.53
N GLN A 488 -1.61 -13.24 13.82
CA GLN A 488 -1.97 -11.86 14.19
C GLN A 488 -1.33 -11.46 15.52
N VAL A 489 -1.29 -12.34 16.53
CA VAL A 489 -0.69 -12.02 17.83
C VAL A 489 0.81 -11.71 17.66
N TYR A 490 1.53 -12.52 16.88
CA TYR A 490 2.94 -12.25 16.59
C TYR A 490 3.14 -10.94 15.80
N ALA A 491 2.30 -10.65 14.82
CA ALA A 491 2.32 -9.37 14.10
C ALA A 491 2.05 -8.20 15.05
N ALA A 492 1.08 -8.31 15.96
CA ALA A 492 0.75 -7.30 16.97
C ALA A 492 1.91 -7.07 17.96
N MET A 493 2.60 -8.12 18.40
CA MET A 493 3.79 -8.04 19.28
C MET A 493 4.95 -7.27 18.62
N THR A 494 5.18 -7.49 17.32
CA THR A 494 6.28 -6.82 16.59
C THR A 494 5.92 -5.43 16.06
N LEU A 495 4.63 -5.04 16.10
CA LEU A 495 4.10 -3.88 15.38
C LEU A 495 4.77 -2.55 15.75
N GLY A 496 5.01 -2.27 17.03
CA GLY A 496 5.58 -0.99 17.49
C GLY A 496 6.93 -0.66 16.84
N VAL A 497 7.89 -1.59 16.93
CA VAL A 497 9.19 -1.50 16.25
C VAL A 497 9.06 -1.39 14.73
N ARG A 498 8.10 -2.10 14.12
CA ARG A 498 7.83 -1.98 12.68
C ARG A 498 7.27 -0.61 12.30
N MET A 499 6.53 0.06 13.18
CA MET A 499 6.06 1.44 12.99
C MET A 499 7.17 2.49 13.15
N GLN A 500 8.18 2.25 14.00
CA GLN A 500 9.36 3.13 14.14
C GLN A 500 10.08 3.34 12.81
N VAL A 501 10.13 2.32 11.95
CA VAL A 501 10.69 2.42 10.59
C VAL A 501 10.01 3.50 9.74
N ALA A 502 8.67 3.57 9.77
CA ALA A 502 7.95 4.57 8.99
C ALA A 502 8.31 5.99 9.46
N HIS A 503 8.43 6.20 10.77
CA HIS A 503 8.92 7.48 11.32
C HIS A 503 10.35 7.79 10.83
N LEU A 504 11.28 6.84 10.95
CA LEU A 504 12.68 6.99 10.55
C LEU A 504 12.84 7.40 9.08
N ILE A 505 12.18 6.69 8.15
CA ILE A 505 12.21 7.01 6.73
C ILE A 505 11.65 8.42 6.47
N ASN A 506 10.54 8.76 7.12
CA ASN A 506 9.91 10.08 6.98
C ASN A 506 10.74 11.22 7.63
N ARG A 507 11.83 10.93 8.36
CA ARG A 507 12.77 11.93 8.90
C ARG A 507 14.24 11.70 8.51
N VAL A 508 14.53 10.87 7.51
CA VAL A 508 15.88 10.32 7.27
C VAL A 508 16.97 11.38 7.08
N ASP A 509 16.63 12.54 6.50
CA ASP A 509 17.53 13.70 6.30
C ASP A 509 17.94 14.41 7.63
N SER A 510 17.35 14.00 8.77
CA SER A 510 17.72 14.44 10.12
C SER A 510 18.64 13.47 10.87
N ILE A 511 18.90 12.28 10.30
CA ILE A 511 19.73 11.23 10.92
C ILE A 511 21.20 11.59 10.70
N ARG A 512 21.98 11.61 11.78
CA ARG A 512 23.41 12.00 11.78
C ARG A 512 24.36 10.85 12.06
N ASP A 513 23.87 9.81 12.71
CA ASP A 513 24.60 8.59 13.01
C ASP A 513 23.66 7.39 12.81
N TYR A 514 24.23 6.20 12.68
CA TYR A 514 23.48 5.00 12.33
C TYR A 514 22.89 4.26 13.54
N SER A 515 23.02 4.74 14.78
CA SER A 515 22.71 3.94 15.98
C SER A 515 21.22 3.56 16.04
N GLU A 516 20.32 4.53 15.87
CA GLU A 516 18.85 4.32 15.86
C GLU A 516 18.44 3.36 14.71
N VAL A 517 19.08 3.51 13.54
CA VAL A 517 18.85 2.68 12.33
C VAL A 517 19.34 1.24 12.54
N ILE A 518 20.50 1.06 13.16
CA ILE A 518 21.07 -0.25 13.48
C ILE A 518 20.26 -0.93 14.58
N GLU A 519 19.84 -0.21 15.62
CA GLU A 519 19.05 -0.77 16.72
C GLU A 519 17.68 -1.29 16.23
N VAL A 520 16.94 -0.48 15.46
CA VAL A 520 15.65 -0.90 14.88
C VAL A 520 15.84 -2.06 13.91
N GLY A 521 16.83 -1.99 13.01
CA GLY A 521 17.12 -3.09 12.09
C GLY A 521 17.53 -4.40 12.79
N THR A 522 18.30 -4.32 13.89
CA THR A 522 18.68 -5.50 14.69
C THR A 522 17.47 -6.13 15.39
N LYS A 523 16.50 -5.33 15.87
CA LYS A 523 15.24 -5.85 16.42
C LYS A 523 14.42 -6.56 15.32
N LEU A 524 14.35 -5.99 14.12
CA LEU A 524 13.66 -6.61 12.98
C LEU A 524 14.34 -7.92 12.53
N ASP A 525 15.67 -7.98 12.48
CA ASP A 525 16.39 -9.22 12.15
C ASP A 525 16.13 -10.35 13.17
N ARG A 526 16.07 -10.03 14.47
CA ARG A 526 15.65 -11.01 15.50
C ARG A 526 14.22 -11.51 15.29
N PHE A 527 13.29 -10.62 14.95
CA PHE A 527 11.91 -11.04 14.67
C PHE A 527 11.81 -11.97 13.44
N LEU A 528 12.76 -11.92 12.51
CA LEU A 528 12.87 -12.89 11.42
C LEU A 528 13.39 -14.23 11.94
N GLU A 529 14.36 -14.25 12.85
CA GLU A 529 14.85 -15.47 13.51
C GLU A 529 13.73 -16.15 14.33
N ASP A 530 12.97 -15.38 15.11
CA ASP A 530 11.78 -15.83 15.84
C ASP A 530 10.71 -16.46 14.91
N ILE A 531 10.44 -15.87 13.75
CA ILE A 531 9.52 -16.45 12.74
C ILE A 531 10.01 -17.81 12.24
N ASN A 532 11.33 -17.98 12.08
CA ASN A 532 11.91 -19.26 11.68
C ASN A 532 11.85 -20.33 12.78
N TYR A 533 11.78 -19.93 14.06
CA TYR A 533 11.51 -20.82 15.19
C TYR A 533 10.02 -21.22 15.27
N LEU A 534 9.11 -20.25 15.12
CA LEU A 534 7.65 -20.49 15.17
C LEU A 534 7.13 -21.32 13.98
N PHE A 535 7.71 -21.12 12.79
CA PHE A 535 7.31 -21.81 11.55
C PHE A 535 8.54 -22.47 10.89
N PRO A 536 9.08 -23.55 11.47
CA PRO A 536 10.32 -24.18 11.01
C PRO A 536 10.26 -24.67 9.55
N ARG A 537 11.43 -24.76 8.91
CA ARG A 537 11.57 -25.33 7.55
C ARG A 537 11.47 -26.86 7.53
N HIS A 538 11.89 -27.50 8.62
CA HIS A 538 12.02 -28.96 8.70
C HIS A 538 11.06 -29.49 9.77
N GLY A 539 10.13 -30.36 9.35
CA GLY A 539 9.12 -30.95 10.22
C GLY A 539 8.48 -32.16 9.56
N ILE A 540 7.99 -33.10 10.38
CA ILE A 540 7.30 -34.31 9.92
C ILE A 540 5.83 -33.93 9.65
N LEU A 541 5.62 -33.32 8.49
CA LEU A 541 4.33 -32.81 8.01
C LEU A 541 4.04 -33.34 6.59
N ASN A 542 2.77 -33.45 6.23
CA ASN A 542 2.36 -33.75 4.86
C ASN A 542 2.57 -32.53 3.94
N GLU A 543 2.45 -32.71 2.62
CA GLU A 543 2.75 -31.68 1.62
C GLU A 543 1.85 -30.45 1.71
N VAL A 544 0.58 -30.63 2.07
CA VAL A 544 -0.39 -29.54 2.25
C VAL A 544 -0.06 -28.75 3.52
N GLU A 545 0.26 -29.45 4.62
CA GLU A 545 0.70 -28.85 5.89
C GLU A 545 2.01 -28.06 5.72
N LYS A 546 3.03 -28.65 5.06
CA LYS A 546 4.27 -27.95 4.69
C LYS A 546 3.99 -26.66 3.91
N SER A 547 3.06 -26.72 2.96
CA SER A 547 2.69 -25.57 2.13
C SER A 547 1.90 -24.51 2.91
N LYS A 548 1.08 -24.90 3.89
CA LYS A 548 0.44 -23.98 4.84
C LYS A 548 1.46 -23.34 5.78
N GLN A 549 2.37 -24.11 6.38
CA GLN A 549 3.41 -23.62 7.28
C GLN A 549 4.40 -22.68 6.56
N TRP A 550 4.82 -23.02 5.34
CA TRP A 550 5.60 -22.13 4.47
C TRP A 550 4.86 -20.83 4.19
N ARG A 551 3.53 -20.87 3.93
CA ARG A 551 2.73 -19.67 3.71
C ARG A 551 2.69 -18.79 4.96
N SER A 552 2.48 -19.37 6.14
CA SER A 552 2.50 -18.64 7.42
C SER A 552 3.87 -18.00 7.68
N ARG A 553 4.98 -18.74 7.47
CA ARG A 553 6.36 -18.23 7.54
C ARG A 553 6.54 -17.03 6.61
N VAL A 554 6.26 -17.19 5.31
CA VAL A 554 6.47 -16.15 4.30
C VAL A 554 5.58 -14.93 4.53
N ILE A 555 4.34 -15.12 5.00
CA ILE A 555 3.43 -14.02 5.34
C ILE A 555 3.95 -13.22 6.53
N LEU A 556 4.42 -13.84 7.61
CA LEU A 556 5.00 -13.10 8.74
C LEU A 556 6.34 -12.47 8.38
N ASP A 557 7.21 -13.19 7.66
CA ASP A 557 8.51 -12.70 7.23
C ASP A 557 8.35 -11.42 6.40
N MET A 558 7.46 -11.40 5.39
CA MET A 558 7.23 -10.18 4.60
C MET A 558 6.70 -9.00 5.42
N HIS A 559 5.97 -9.21 6.52
CA HIS A 559 5.50 -8.13 7.39
C HIS A 559 6.62 -7.48 8.22
N VAL A 560 7.72 -8.21 8.48
CA VAL A 560 8.93 -7.70 9.16
C VAL A 560 9.98 -7.21 8.14
N ARG A 561 10.19 -7.95 7.05
CA ARG A 561 11.23 -7.68 6.05
C ARG A 561 10.92 -6.49 5.14
N ARG A 562 9.63 -6.17 4.90
CA ARG A 562 9.23 -4.92 4.22
C ARG A 562 9.73 -3.68 4.97
N PRO A 563 9.45 -3.50 6.28
CA PRO A 563 10.11 -2.50 7.11
C PRO A 563 11.64 -2.55 7.03
N LEU A 564 12.27 -3.71 7.20
CA LEU A 564 13.74 -3.81 7.19
C LEU A 564 14.38 -3.32 5.87
N LEU A 565 13.80 -3.71 4.73
CA LEU A 565 14.23 -3.21 3.41
C LEU A 565 13.98 -1.71 3.26
N ALA A 566 12.81 -1.21 3.67
CA ALA A 566 12.48 0.20 3.57
C ALA A 566 13.37 1.09 4.48
N LEU A 567 13.81 0.57 5.62
CA LEU A 567 14.73 1.20 6.56
C LEU A 567 16.16 1.29 5.98
N TYR A 568 16.67 0.18 5.45
CA TYR A 568 18.07 0.09 5.02
C TYR A 568 18.32 0.60 3.59
N ARG A 569 17.32 0.61 2.69
CA ARG A 569 17.47 1.06 1.29
C ARG A 569 18.20 2.41 1.13
N PRO A 570 17.85 3.51 1.84
CA PRO A 570 18.47 4.82 1.62
C PRO A 570 19.97 4.85 1.92
N PHE A 571 20.41 4.01 2.86
CA PHE A 571 21.81 3.93 3.28
C PHE A 571 22.57 2.90 2.44
N ALA A 572 22.01 1.70 2.26
CA ALA A 572 22.62 0.56 1.58
C ALA A 572 22.90 0.79 0.08
N LEU A 573 22.12 1.69 -0.56
CA LEU A 573 22.24 2.05 -1.98
C LEU A 573 22.67 3.51 -2.23
N GLY A 574 22.67 4.35 -1.18
CA GLY A 574 22.83 5.80 -1.31
C GLY A 574 24.04 6.41 -0.59
N LEU A 575 24.68 5.72 0.36
CA LEU A 575 25.86 6.19 1.08
C LEU A 575 27.02 5.18 0.99
N PRO A 576 28.22 5.55 0.51
CA PRO A 576 29.38 4.65 0.52
C PRO A 576 29.90 4.37 1.94
N ASP A 577 29.74 5.32 2.85
CA ASP A 577 30.22 5.25 4.24
C ASP A 577 29.25 4.54 5.20
N ALA A 578 28.15 3.98 4.69
CA ALA A 578 27.20 3.24 5.52
C ALA A 578 27.85 1.96 6.10
N PRO A 579 27.71 1.68 7.42
CA PRO A 579 28.26 0.48 8.04
C PRO A 579 27.89 -0.79 7.27
N SER A 580 28.90 -1.58 6.89
CA SER A 580 28.76 -2.69 5.92
C SER A 580 27.72 -3.76 6.30
N GLN A 581 27.36 -3.87 7.58
CA GLN A 581 26.25 -4.68 8.07
C GLN A 581 24.89 -4.27 7.49
N ILE A 582 24.65 -2.98 7.25
CA ILE A 582 23.41 -2.44 6.66
C ILE A 582 23.27 -2.95 5.21
N SER A 583 24.30 -2.74 4.38
CA SER A 583 24.32 -3.22 3.00
C SER A 583 24.26 -4.76 2.92
N ARG A 584 24.93 -5.46 3.83
CA ARG A 584 24.87 -6.92 3.95
C ARG A 584 23.47 -7.43 4.29
N ALA A 585 22.80 -6.85 5.27
CA ALA A 585 21.45 -7.22 5.68
C ALA A 585 20.39 -6.85 4.64
N TYR A 586 20.61 -5.74 3.91
CA TYR A 586 19.78 -5.31 2.79
C TYR A 586 19.88 -6.29 1.61
N LEU A 587 21.10 -6.59 1.13
CA LEU A 587 21.34 -7.60 0.10
C LEU A 587 20.81 -8.98 0.52
N ARG A 588 21.03 -9.41 1.76
CA ARG A 588 20.46 -10.64 2.34
C ARG A 588 18.94 -10.67 2.20
N SER A 589 18.27 -9.58 2.60
CA SER A 589 16.81 -9.50 2.55
C SER A 589 16.27 -9.45 1.12
N SER A 590 16.94 -8.76 0.19
CA SER A 590 16.58 -8.77 -1.23
C SER A 590 16.69 -10.18 -1.84
N MET A 591 17.79 -10.89 -1.55
CA MET A 591 18.02 -12.25 -2.02
C MET A 591 17.04 -13.26 -1.41
N VAL A 592 16.64 -13.09 -0.15
CA VAL A 592 15.62 -13.94 0.50
C VAL A 592 14.23 -13.73 -0.13
N ILE A 593 13.79 -12.48 -0.34
CA ILE A 593 12.47 -12.19 -0.95
C ILE A 593 12.31 -12.85 -2.32
N MET A 594 13.34 -12.78 -3.18
CA MET A 594 13.29 -13.39 -4.52
C MET A 594 13.28 -14.93 -4.50
N ARG A 595 13.57 -15.56 -3.36
CA ARG A 595 13.87 -17.00 -3.25
C ARG A 595 12.92 -17.79 -2.34
N TYR A 596 11.81 -17.23 -1.84
CA TYR A 596 10.87 -18.04 -1.03
C TYR A 596 10.32 -19.26 -1.78
N LEU A 597 10.14 -19.17 -3.12
CA LEU A 597 9.73 -20.32 -3.94
C LEU A 597 10.84 -21.38 -4.14
N ASP A 598 12.08 -21.14 -3.71
CA ASP A 598 13.13 -22.16 -3.67
C ASP A 598 12.98 -23.10 -2.46
N GLU A 599 12.18 -22.73 -1.45
CA GLU A 599 11.87 -23.59 -0.29
C GLU A 599 10.79 -24.66 -0.58
N LEU A 600 10.26 -24.71 -1.81
CA LEU A 600 9.19 -25.62 -2.23
C LEU A 600 9.63 -26.47 -3.41
N ASP A 601 9.20 -27.73 -3.40
CA ASP A 601 9.41 -28.64 -4.53
C ASP A 601 8.51 -28.23 -5.72
N PRO A 602 9.06 -27.94 -6.91
CA PRO A 602 8.29 -27.59 -8.11
C PRO A 602 7.42 -28.74 -8.65
N LEU A 603 7.58 -29.96 -8.14
CA LEU A 603 6.78 -31.14 -8.52
C LEU A 603 5.46 -31.26 -7.72
N LEU A 604 5.24 -30.45 -6.68
CA LEU A 604 3.98 -30.45 -5.92
C LEU A 604 2.79 -30.10 -6.84
N SER A 605 1.70 -30.86 -6.72
CA SER A 605 0.51 -30.70 -7.58
C SER A 605 -0.11 -29.29 -7.55
N HIS A 606 0.01 -28.60 -6.41
CA HIS A 606 -0.46 -27.24 -6.16
C HIS A 606 0.66 -26.18 -6.19
N PHE A 607 1.87 -26.52 -6.68
CA PHE A 607 2.99 -25.59 -6.77
C PHE A 607 2.63 -24.34 -7.58
N GLN A 608 1.86 -24.51 -8.67
CA GLN A 608 1.48 -23.39 -9.53
C GLN A 608 0.58 -22.39 -8.79
N ASP A 609 -0.38 -22.86 -8.00
CA ASP A 609 -1.28 -21.99 -7.21
C ASP A 609 -0.49 -21.19 -6.16
N VAL A 610 0.51 -21.83 -5.55
CA VAL A 610 1.42 -21.19 -4.60
C VAL A 610 2.35 -20.18 -5.27
N SER A 611 2.87 -20.50 -6.47
CA SER A 611 3.65 -19.57 -7.31
C SER A 611 2.84 -18.35 -7.74
N ASP A 612 1.57 -18.55 -8.12
CA ASP A 612 0.66 -17.48 -8.53
C ASP A 612 0.24 -16.59 -7.36
N MET A 613 0.04 -17.18 -6.19
CA MET A 613 -0.17 -16.46 -4.92
C MET A 613 1.06 -15.64 -4.53
N TYR A 614 2.26 -16.24 -4.56
CA TYR A 614 3.52 -15.56 -4.30
C TYR A 614 3.72 -14.36 -5.22
N HIS A 615 3.53 -14.53 -6.54
CA HIS A 615 3.58 -13.40 -7.47
C HIS A 615 2.53 -12.35 -7.10
N MET A 616 1.28 -12.72 -6.91
CA MET A 616 0.22 -11.75 -6.57
C MET A 616 0.52 -10.92 -5.31
N VAL A 617 1.12 -11.52 -4.28
CA VAL A 617 1.34 -10.90 -2.96
C VAL A 617 2.68 -10.16 -2.85
N LEU A 618 3.72 -10.60 -3.57
CA LEU A 618 5.10 -10.10 -3.44
C LEU A 618 5.69 -9.46 -4.70
N LYS A 619 4.95 -9.38 -5.81
CA LYS A 619 5.40 -8.83 -7.11
C LYS A 619 6.13 -7.49 -7.08
N LYS A 620 5.73 -6.55 -6.22
CA LYS A 620 6.45 -5.26 -6.10
C LYS A 620 7.71 -5.37 -5.23
N ASP A 621 7.70 -6.27 -4.25
CA ASP A 621 8.84 -6.56 -3.39
C ASP A 621 9.94 -7.33 -4.13
N ILE A 622 9.60 -8.36 -4.91
CA ILE A 622 10.57 -9.11 -5.74
C ILE A 622 11.15 -8.23 -6.85
N LEU A 623 10.36 -7.30 -7.39
CA LEU A 623 10.80 -6.31 -8.37
C LEU A 623 11.78 -5.30 -7.75
N GLN A 624 11.45 -4.75 -6.57
CA GLN A 624 12.36 -3.89 -5.82
C GLN A 624 13.66 -4.63 -5.49
N ALA A 625 13.57 -5.85 -4.97
CA ALA A 625 14.72 -6.69 -4.63
C ALA A 625 15.60 -7.02 -5.85
N ALA A 626 14.99 -7.24 -7.02
CA ALA A 626 15.71 -7.47 -8.27
C ALA A 626 16.54 -6.24 -8.70
N PHE A 627 15.96 -5.03 -8.70
CA PHE A 627 16.72 -3.80 -8.93
C PHE A 627 17.83 -3.58 -7.89
N SER A 628 17.54 -3.85 -6.61
CA SER A 628 18.53 -3.76 -5.53
C SER A 628 19.70 -4.72 -5.74
N VAL A 629 19.47 -5.94 -6.25
CA VAL A 629 20.54 -6.89 -6.57
C VAL A 629 21.31 -6.50 -7.83
N CYS A 630 20.67 -5.88 -8.84
CA CYS A 630 21.39 -5.33 -10.00
C CYS A 630 22.44 -4.25 -9.61
N PHE A 631 22.20 -3.46 -8.56
CA PHE A 631 23.20 -2.55 -8.01
C PHE A 631 24.44 -3.30 -7.48
N TYR A 632 24.24 -4.37 -6.70
CA TYR A 632 25.35 -5.19 -6.19
C TYR A 632 26.06 -5.99 -7.29
N ILE A 633 25.35 -6.42 -8.35
CA ILE A 633 25.96 -7.00 -9.55
C ILE A 633 26.89 -5.98 -10.20
N LYS A 634 26.42 -4.75 -10.47
CA LYS A 634 27.24 -3.68 -11.07
C LYS A 634 28.52 -3.43 -10.28
N ALA A 635 28.39 -3.17 -8.97
CA ALA A 635 29.52 -2.86 -8.11
C ALA A 635 30.56 -4.01 -8.07
N ALA A 636 30.12 -5.26 -8.17
CA ALA A 636 31.01 -6.42 -8.27
C ALA A 636 31.69 -6.51 -9.65
N THR A 637 30.95 -6.30 -10.75
CA THR A 637 31.51 -6.26 -12.11
C THR A 637 32.58 -5.17 -12.25
N GLU A 638 32.33 -3.97 -11.72
CA GLU A 638 33.29 -2.86 -11.71
C GLU A 638 34.52 -3.17 -10.84
N SER A 639 34.32 -3.75 -9.65
CA SER A 639 35.44 -4.13 -8.75
C SER A 639 36.35 -5.19 -9.38
N HIS A 640 35.78 -6.17 -10.11
CA HIS A 640 36.53 -7.20 -10.82
C HIS A 640 37.41 -6.65 -11.96
N VAL A 641 37.04 -5.52 -12.57
CA VAL A 641 37.80 -4.89 -13.66
C VAL A 641 38.84 -3.90 -13.12
N ASN A 642 38.47 -3.11 -12.11
CA ASN A 642 39.29 -1.99 -11.63
C ASN A 642 40.31 -2.36 -10.55
N GLY A 643 40.26 -3.57 -9.99
CA GLY A 643 41.20 -4.07 -8.96
C GLY A 643 41.12 -3.40 -7.58
N ASN A 644 40.42 -2.27 -7.47
CA ASN A 644 40.26 -1.51 -6.22
C ASN A 644 39.09 -2.04 -5.36
N THR A 645 39.37 -2.27 -4.08
CA THR A 645 38.37 -2.70 -3.09
C THR A 645 37.60 -1.50 -2.51
N LEU A 646 36.54 -1.08 -3.20
CA LEU A 646 35.46 -0.31 -2.55
C LEU A 646 34.83 -1.16 -1.43
N GLY A 647 34.35 -0.54 -0.35
CA GLY A 647 33.80 -1.27 0.81
C GLY A 647 32.63 -2.23 0.48
N ILE A 648 31.91 -1.95 -0.61
CA ILE A 648 30.83 -2.79 -1.16
C ILE A 648 31.38 -4.16 -1.62
N ALA A 649 32.62 -4.25 -2.10
CA ALA A 649 33.22 -5.51 -2.54
C ALA A 649 33.25 -6.57 -1.41
N SER A 650 33.44 -6.15 -0.14
CA SER A 650 33.38 -7.05 1.03
C SER A 650 31.97 -7.63 1.30
N THR A 651 30.94 -7.12 0.63
CA THR A 651 29.57 -7.66 0.69
C THR A 651 29.22 -8.62 -0.44
N VAL A 652 30.14 -8.90 -1.38
CA VAL A 652 29.93 -9.85 -2.50
C VAL A 652 31.12 -10.81 -2.69
N ALA A 653 32.35 -10.34 -2.50
CA ALA A 653 33.57 -11.11 -2.78
C ALA A 653 34.11 -11.88 -1.55
N MET A 654 33.78 -13.17 -1.47
CA MET A 654 34.57 -14.22 -0.80
C MET A 654 34.68 -15.41 -1.76
N SER A 655 35.75 -16.20 -1.65
CA SER A 655 36.24 -17.12 -2.70
C SER A 655 35.30 -18.27 -3.12
N PRO A 656 35.52 -18.87 -4.30
CA PRO A 656 34.80 -20.05 -4.77
C PRO A 656 35.37 -21.36 -4.21
N ASP A 657 34.49 -22.35 -4.07
CA ASP A 657 34.83 -23.78 -4.06
C ASP A 657 33.73 -24.59 -4.78
N PRO A 658 34.03 -25.77 -5.36
CA PRO A 658 33.05 -26.63 -6.04
C PRO A 658 32.49 -27.73 -5.11
N MET A 659 31.29 -28.24 -5.47
CA MET A 659 30.49 -29.25 -4.73
C MET A 659 29.91 -28.69 -3.41
N ASP A 660 28.61 -28.79 -3.10
CA ASP A 660 27.77 -29.98 -3.15
C ASP A 660 26.27 -29.64 -3.36
N ASP A 661 25.44 -30.60 -3.79
CA ASP A 661 24.00 -30.42 -4.04
C ASP A 661 23.16 -30.77 -2.79
N GLY A 662 23.04 -29.82 -1.87
CA GLY A 662 22.26 -29.96 -0.62
C GLY A 662 21.44 -28.72 -0.27
N VAL A 663 20.10 -28.83 -0.27
CA VAL A 663 19.20 -27.73 0.11
C VAL A 663 19.11 -27.62 1.63
N ALA A 664 20.03 -26.88 2.23
CA ALA A 664 19.99 -26.49 3.64
C ALA A 664 20.44 -25.03 3.81
N PHE A 665 19.49 -24.09 3.90
CA PHE A 665 19.78 -22.72 4.32
C PHE A 665 20.01 -22.67 5.83
N SER A 666 21.25 -22.93 6.26
CA SER A 666 21.73 -22.58 7.61
C SER A 666 21.92 -21.07 7.72
N THR A 667 21.74 -20.53 8.94
CA THR A 667 21.79 -19.08 9.20
C THR A 667 23.22 -18.55 9.38
N GLU A 668 24.24 -19.43 9.41
CA GLU A 668 25.60 -19.09 9.85
C GLU A 668 26.64 -18.96 8.72
N THR A 669 26.89 -17.69 8.36
CA THR A 669 28.18 -17.09 7.94
C THR A 669 28.89 -17.46 6.61
N PHE A 670 29.55 -16.43 6.04
CA PHE A 670 30.65 -16.49 5.04
C PHE A 670 30.47 -17.10 3.63
N ALA A 671 29.41 -16.72 2.89
CA ALA A 671 29.52 -16.42 1.44
C ALA A 671 28.31 -15.60 0.93
N LEU A 672 28.50 -14.31 0.61
CA LEU A 672 27.41 -13.40 0.19
C LEU A 672 27.08 -13.43 -1.31
N TRP A 673 27.16 -14.64 -1.90
CA TRP A 673 26.83 -14.97 -3.29
C TRP A 673 27.76 -14.36 -4.36
N SER A 674 28.32 -15.22 -5.22
CA SER A 674 29.10 -14.78 -6.38
C SER A 674 28.23 -13.99 -7.38
N PRO A 675 28.82 -13.11 -8.22
CA PRO A 675 28.07 -12.33 -9.22
C PRO A 675 27.19 -13.21 -10.12
N SER A 676 27.68 -14.38 -10.54
CA SER A 676 26.90 -15.35 -11.33
C SER A 676 25.68 -15.93 -10.59
N ARG A 677 25.73 -16.03 -9.25
CA ARG A 677 24.59 -16.48 -8.43
C ARG A 677 23.60 -15.34 -8.17
N LEU A 678 24.07 -14.09 -8.09
CA LEU A 678 23.21 -12.91 -8.10
C LEU A 678 22.44 -12.81 -9.43
N ILE A 679 23.16 -12.82 -10.57
CA ILE A 679 22.60 -12.77 -11.93
C ILE A 679 21.51 -13.84 -12.12
N LYS A 680 21.83 -15.12 -11.88
CA LYS A 680 20.86 -16.23 -12.00
C LYS A 680 19.61 -16.06 -11.12
N THR A 681 19.72 -15.41 -9.97
CA THR A 681 18.57 -15.15 -9.08
C THR A 681 17.68 -14.06 -9.66
N VAL A 682 18.26 -13.01 -10.24
CA VAL A 682 17.49 -11.95 -10.92
C VAL A 682 16.88 -12.48 -12.23
N GLU A 683 17.59 -13.31 -13.00
CA GLU A 683 17.07 -13.98 -14.21
C GLU A 683 15.84 -14.86 -13.89
N LYS A 684 15.91 -15.70 -12.85
CA LYS A 684 14.77 -16.50 -12.39
C LYS A 684 13.58 -15.62 -12.00
N THR A 685 13.84 -14.49 -11.35
CA THR A 685 12.82 -13.52 -10.94
C THR A 685 12.19 -12.80 -12.13
N LEU A 686 13.00 -12.39 -13.12
CA LEU A 686 12.54 -11.77 -14.36
C LEU A 686 11.65 -12.73 -15.16
N ASN A 687 12.06 -13.99 -15.30
CA ASN A 687 11.27 -15.02 -15.98
C ASN A 687 9.90 -15.25 -15.28
N LEU A 688 9.86 -15.25 -13.95
CA LEU A 688 8.60 -15.35 -13.19
C LEU A 688 7.69 -14.13 -13.40
N LEU A 689 8.26 -12.92 -13.41
CA LEU A 689 7.52 -11.68 -13.69
C LEU A 689 6.95 -11.65 -15.11
N VAL A 690 7.76 -12.03 -16.11
CA VAL A 690 7.40 -12.13 -17.54
C VAL A 690 6.28 -13.14 -17.78
N ARG A 691 6.36 -14.32 -17.15
CA ARG A 691 5.32 -15.35 -17.22
C ARG A 691 3.96 -14.87 -16.70
N ASN A 692 3.97 -13.92 -15.75
CA ASN A 692 2.79 -13.40 -15.06
C ASN A 692 2.53 -11.90 -15.33
N VAL A 693 2.93 -11.42 -16.52
CA VAL A 693 2.75 -10.04 -16.95
C VAL A 693 1.26 -9.69 -17.09
N GLY A 694 0.86 -8.54 -16.56
CA GLY A 694 -0.48 -7.99 -16.73
C GLY A 694 -0.53 -6.48 -16.51
N GLY A 695 -1.73 -5.91 -16.57
CA GLY A 695 -2.01 -4.50 -16.23
C GLY A 695 -0.97 -3.48 -16.67
N ASN A 696 -0.19 -2.97 -15.71
CA ASN A 696 0.83 -1.93 -15.96
C ASN A 696 2.27 -2.46 -15.94
N ASP A 697 2.48 -3.77 -15.79
CA ASP A 697 3.78 -4.34 -15.38
C ASP A 697 4.86 -4.27 -16.46
N LEU A 698 4.48 -4.30 -17.74
CA LEU A 698 5.45 -4.48 -18.83
C LEU A 698 6.53 -3.38 -18.85
N LYS A 699 6.22 -2.16 -18.38
CA LYS A 699 7.20 -1.07 -18.23
C LYS A 699 8.22 -1.36 -17.12
N ASP A 700 7.76 -1.86 -15.97
CA ASP A 700 8.62 -2.25 -14.84
C ASP A 700 9.52 -3.44 -15.21
N ILE A 701 8.96 -4.42 -15.94
CA ILE A 701 9.65 -5.62 -16.43
C ILE A 701 10.73 -5.27 -17.46
N VAL A 702 10.39 -4.43 -18.46
CA VAL A 702 11.35 -3.96 -19.47
C VAL A 702 12.48 -3.16 -18.83
N ALA A 703 12.19 -2.28 -17.87
CA ALA A 703 13.21 -1.54 -17.15
C ALA A 703 14.17 -2.46 -16.37
N LEU A 704 13.66 -3.51 -15.71
CA LEU A 704 14.49 -4.51 -15.04
C LEU A 704 15.34 -5.31 -16.04
N ALA A 705 14.78 -5.68 -17.19
CA ALA A 705 15.45 -6.45 -18.22
C ALA A 705 16.61 -5.69 -18.89
N VAL A 706 16.46 -4.37 -19.09
CA VAL A 706 17.55 -3.49 -19.55
C VAL A 706 18.61 -3.34 -18.47
N VAL A 707 18.23 -3.02 -17.22
CA VAL A 707 19.17 -2.83 -16.12
C VAL A 707 19.97 -4.10 -15.81
N LEU A 708 19.34 -5.27 -15.81
CA LEU A 708 20.03 -6.54 -15.61
C LEU A 708 21.09 -6.79 -16.69
N ALA A 709 20.80 -6.49 -17.95
CA ALA A 709 21.74 -6.67 -19.05
C ALA A 709 22.87 -5.62 -19.03
N SER A 710 22.59 -4.35 -18.68
CA SER A 710 23.62 -3.30 -18.65
C SER A 710 24.69 -3.48 -17.56
N VAL A 711 24.40 -4.23 -16.49
CA VAL A 711 25.34 -4.41 -15.34
C VAL A 711 26.21 -5.68 -15.43
N GLN A 712 25.97 -6.55 -16.41
CA GLN A 712 26.71 -7.82 -16.57
C GLN A 712 28.07 -7.67 -17.26
N SER A 713 28.29 -6.57 -18.00
CA SER A 713 29.51 -6.34 -18.77
C SER A 713 29.92 -4.87 -18.72
N MET A 714 31.23 -4.60 -18.78
CA MET A 714 31.76 -3.23 -18.93
C MET A 714 31.97 -2.84 -20.40
N ASN A 715 31.99 -3.79 -21.35
CA ASN A 715 32.14 -3.49 -22.77
C ASN A 715 30.80 -2.99 -23.35
N GLN A 716 30.78 -1.77 -23.89
CA GLN A 716 29.56 -1.12 -24.39
C GLN A 716 28.89 -1.86 -25.57
N GLU A 717 29.65 -2.51 -26.44
CA GLU A 717 29.10 -3.32 -27.53
C GLU A 717 28.42 -4.58 -26.97
N GLN A 718 29.07 -5.23 -26.01
CA GLN A 718 28.53 -6.41 -25.33
C GLN A 718 27.25 -6.07 -24.56
N LYS A 719 27.24 -4.97 -23.77
CA LYS A 719 26.03 -4.45 -23.12
C LYS A 719 24.88 -4.29 -24.12
N LEU A 720 25.15 -3.69 -25.28
CA LEU A 720 24.12 -3.46 -26.30
C LEU A 720 23.56 -4.76 -26.90
N GLN A 721 24.43 -5.75 -27.17
CA GLN A 721 24.03 -7.07 -27.65
C GLN A 721 23.18 -7.82 -26.60
N ASP A 722 23.58 -7.78 -25.33
CA ASP A 722 22.86 -8.46 -24.23
C ASP A 722 21.54 -7.77 -23.89
N ILE A 723 21.48 -6.43 -23.92
CA ILE A 723 20.22 -5.68 -23.79
C ILE A 723 19.26 -6.05 -24.93
N ARG A 724 19.75 -6.11 -26.19
CA ARG A 724 18.93 -6.54 -27.34
C ARG A 724 18.40 -7.96 -27.18
N ARG A 725 19.23 -8.91 -26.71
CA ARG A 725 18.83 -10.30 -26.44
C ARG A 725 17.78 -10.37 -25.33
N SER A 726 17.99 -9.63 -24.24
CA SER A 726 17.09 -9.52 -23.08
C SER A 726 15.71 -8.99 -23.49
N LEU A 727 15.67 -7.88 -24.23
CA LEU A 727 14.44 -7.26 -24.73
C LEU A 727 13.67 -8.17 -25.70
N GLN A 728 14.35 -8.86 -26.61
CA GLN A 728 13.73 -9.82 -27.52
C GLN A 728 13.07 -10.98 -26.73
N GLY A 729 13.80 -11.55 -25.76
CA GLY A 729 13.27 -12.61 -24.89
C GLY A 729 12.04 -12.17 -24.09
N VAL A 730 12.06 -10.95 -23.53
CA VAL A 730 10.90 -10.36 -22.84
C VAL A 730 9.73 -10.14 -23.81
N PHE A 731 9.97 -9.66 -25.04
CA PHE A 731 8.92 -9.44 -26.03
C PHE A 731 8.24 -10.76 -26.45
N ASP A 732 9.02 -11.77 -26.83
CA ASP A 732 8.48 -13.06 -27.29
C ASP A 732 7.73 -13.80 -26.18
N ALA A 733 8.28 -13.80 -24.95
CA ALA A 733 7.62 -14.43 -23.81
C ALA A 733 6.36 -13.68 -23.35
N CYS A 734 6.35 -12.34 -23.37
CA CYS A 734 5.14 -11.55 -23.10
C CYS A 734 4.09 -11.68 -24.23
N LYS A 735 4.51 -11.85 -25.49
CA LYS A 735 3.61 -12.14 -26.62
C LYS A 735 2.94 -13.51 -26.47
N ALA A 736 3.68 -14.51 -26.00
CA ALA A 736 3.16 -15.83 -25.69
C ALA A 736 2.18 -15.81 -24.51
N SER A 737 2.55 -15.21 -23.37
CA SER A 737 1.70 -15.19 -22.16
C SER A 737 0.40 -14.39 -22.33
N THR A 738 0.40 -13.38 -23.21
CA THR A 738 -0.81 -12.58 -23.55
C THR A 738 -1.66 -13.16 -24.67
N ASN A 739 -1.28 -14.31 -25.25
CA ASN A 739 -1.96 -14.96 -26.38
C ASN A 739 -2.24 -13.98 -27.55
N THR A 740 -1.22 -13.19 -27.93
CA THR A 740 -1.38 -12.16 -28.97
C THR A 740 -1.10 -12.70 -30.37
N ASN A 741 -2.15 -12.88 -31.16
CA ASN A 741 -2.07 -13.38 -32.54
C ASN A 741 -1.26 -12.41 -33.45
N PRO A 742 -0.31 -12.89 -34.29
CA PRO A 742 0.63 -12.03 -35.02
C PRO A 742 -0.05 -11.01 -35.96
N GLU A 743 -1.14 -11.37 -36.61
CA GLU A 743 -1.86 -10.52 -37.57
C GLU A 743 -2.41 -9.24 -36.92
N LYS A 744 -2.68 -9.26 -35.60
CA LYS A 744 -3.12 -8.09 -34.82
C LYS A 744 -1.95 -7.28 -34.23
N MET A 745 -0.71 -7.68 -34.50
CA MET A 745 0.52 -6.89 -34.28
C MET A 745 1.05 -6.28 -35.59
N SER A 746 0.23 -6.24 -36.65
CA SER A 746 0.63 -5.70 -37.96
C SER A 746 1.20 -4.29 -37.83
N LEU A 747 2.38 -4.08 -38.44
CA LEU A 747 3.09 -2.81 -38.48
C LEU A 747 2.30 -1.79 -39.33
N GLN A 748 1.41 -1.02 -38.70
CA GLN A 748 0.95 0.24 -39.29
C GLN A 748 2.12 1.22 -39.24
N ASN A 749 2.50 1.77 -40.40
CA ASN A 749 3.55 2.78 -40.46
C ASN A 749 3.15 4.00 -39.61
N PRO A 750 4.10 4.71 -38.96
CA PRO A 750 3.82 5.91 -38.17
C PRO A 750 3.26 7.12 -38.94
N ALA A 751 2.82 6.94 -40.20
CA ALA A 751 2.39 7.99 -41.12
C ALA A 751 0.88 8.02 -41.39
N ASP A 752 0.14 6.94 -41.09
CA ASP A 752 -1.29 6.83 -41.48
C ASP A 752 -2.24 7.41 -40.41
N SER A 753 -2.70 8.63 -40.70
CA SER A 753 -3.91 9.36 -40.26
C SER A 753 -4.52 9.13 -38.85
N MET A 754 -4.72 10.24 -38.14
CA MET A 754 -5.81 10.36 -37.16
C MET A 754 -7.16 10.62 -37.85
N ASP A 755 -8.23 10.01 -37.34
CA ASP A 755 -9.61 10.20 -37.81
C ASP A 755 -10.28 11.41 -37.09
N PRO A 756 -10.74 12.46 -37.80
CA PRO A 756 -11.23 13.69 -37.17
C PRO A 756 -12.59 13.59 -36.45
N TYR A 757 -13.38 12.53 -36.63
CA TYR A 757 -14.83 12.61 -36.42
C TYR A 757 -15.34 12.50 -34.95
N MET A 758 -14.45 12.34 -33.96
CA MET A 758 -14.84 12.13 -32.54
C MET A 758 -15.07 13.41 -31.72
N GLN A 759 -15.21 14.58 -32.36
CA GLN A 759 -15.57 15.85 -31.70
C GLN A 759 -17.00 16.30 -32.01
N THR A 760 -17.99 15.87 -31.22
CA THR A 760 -19.07 16.72 -30.63
C THR A 760 -20.24 15.93 -30.03
N ARG A 761 -20.32 15.86 -28.69
CA ARG A 761 -21.48 16.29 -27.86
C ARG A 761 -21.35 15.84 -26.41
N ALA A 762 -21.70 16.73 -25.49
CA ALA A 762 -21.92 16.41 -24.07
C ALA A 762 -23.24 17.05 -23.60
N PRO A 763 -24.09 16.34 -22.85
CA PRO A 763 -25.20 16.94 -22.11
C PRO A 763 -24.85 17.15 -20.62
N PHE A 764 -25.29 18.27 -20.05
CA PHE A 764 -25.12 18.58 -18.63
C PHE A 764 -26.18 17.88 -17.77
N MET A 765 -25.78 17.28 -16.65
CA MET A 765 -26.15 17.77 -15.31
C MET A 765 -25.40 17.04 -14.19
N PHE A 766 -25.14 17.76 -13.09
CA PHE A 766 -24.42 17.29 -11.90
C PHE A 766 -25.16 17.81 -10.67
N HIS A 767 -25.31 17.00 -9.60
CA HIS A 767 -25.50 17.54 -8.25
C HIS A 767 -25.05 16.56 -7.15
N ALA A 768 -24.01 16.97 -6.44
CA ALA A 768 -23.61 16.61 -5.07
C ALA A 768 -23.33 15.13 -4.66
N ASN A 769 -22.23 14.99 -3.92
CA ASN A 769 -21.96 13.97 -2.90
C ASN A 769 -21.86 12.49 -3.31
N ALA A 770 -21.46 12.22 -4.56
CA ALA A 770 -20.62 11.07 -4.89
C ALA A 770 -19.42 11.55 -5.71
N SER A 771 -18.25 11.75 -5.07
CA SER A 771 -17.04 12.25 -5.75
C SER A 771 -16.23 11.13 -6.42
N ALA A 772 -16.91 10.23 -7.13
CA ALA A 772 -16.30 9.21 -7.97
C ALA A 772 -15.88 9.84 -9.32
N ALA A 773 -14.62 10.24 -9.43
CA ALA A 773 -14.10 10.99 -10.59
C ALA A 773 -13.86 10.09 -11.83
N ALA A 774 -14.91 9.86 -12.63
CA ALA A 774 -14.89 9.05 -13.85
C ALA A 774 -16.06 9.46 -14.78
N VAL A 775 -15.94 9.66 -16.11
CA VAL A 775 -14.75 9.80 -16.98
C VAL A 775 -15.02 10.88 -18.04
N SER A 776 -14.26 11.98 -18.04
CA SER A 776 -13.88 12.73 -19.24
C SER A 776 -12.78 13.73 -18.86
N ASP A 777 -11.82 13.97 -19.76
CA ASP A 777 -10.67 14.89 -19.66
C ASP A 777 -10.05 15.10 -18.26
N TYR A 778 -9.08 14.26 -17.89
CA TYR A 778 -8.32 14.42 -16.64
C TYR A 778 -6.79 14.22 -16.75
N GLY A 779 -6.18 14.89 -17.75
CA GLY A 779 -4.78 15.33 -17.68
C GLY A 779 -3.67 14.30 -17.91
N GLY A 780 -2.86 14.52 -18.94
CA GLY A 780 -1.70 13.71 -19.35
C GLY A 780 -0.49 13.74 -18.42
N TRP A 781 -0.66 13.29 -17.17
CA TRP A 781 0.40 13.09 -16.17
C TRP A 781 1.18 11.81 -16.40
N VAL A 782 1.65 11.68 -17.64
CA VAL A 782 2.30 10.50 -18.18
C VAL A 782 3.72 10.88 -18.56
N LEU A 783 4.66 10.12 -18.00
CA LEU A 783 6.09 10.07 -18.35
C LEU A 783 6.33 8.97 -19.42
N TRP A 784 5.25 8.48 -20.06
CA TRP A 784 5.15 7.12 -20.60
C TRP A 784 4.08 6.90 -21.69
N ASP A 785 3.53 7.94 -22.32
CA ASP A 785 2.50 7.81 -23.39
C ASP A 785 3.09 7.83 -24.80
N GLY A 786 4.09 8.70 -25.02
CA GLY A 786 5.16 8.38 -25.95
C GLY A 786 6.02 7.25 -25.39
N TRP A 787 6.69 6.50 -26.26
CA TRP A 787 7.89 5.75 -25.88
C TRP A 787 9.14 6.61 -26.13
N ASP A 788 8.95 7.92 -25.95
CA ASP A 788 9.88 9.01 -26.17
C ASP A 788 10.48 9.40 -24.82
N TRP A 789 11.45 8.60 -24.39
CA TRP A 789 12.15 8.75 -23.12
C TRP A 789 12.95 10.07 -23.02
N ALA A 790 13.11 10.81 -24.12
CA ALA A 790 13.80 12.10 -24.16
C ALA A 790 13.13 13.19 -23.29
N ASP A 791 11.79 13.29 -23.34
CA ASP A 791 11.02 14.33 -22.63
C ASP A 791 11.03 14.14 -21.09
N ALA A 792 11.41 12.96 -20.62
CA ALA A 792 11.38 12.60 -19.20
C ALA A 792 12.60 13.11 -18.42
N TRP A 793 13.71 13.39 -19.10
CA TRP A 793 15.05 13.50 -18.48
C TRP A 793 15.88 14.73 -18.90
N SER A 794 15.39 15.58 -19.81
CA SER A 794 15.98 16.90 -20.06
C SER A 794 15.69 17.87 -18.90
N ALA A 795 16.50 17.75 -17.84
CA ALA A 795 16.71 18.80 -16.85
C ALA A 795 17.77 19.79 -17.36
N ASP A 796 18.94 19.28 -17.73
CA ASP A 796 20.11 20.07 -18.13
C ASP A 796 20.29 20.12 -19.65
N SER A 797 19.64 21.11 -20.27
CA SER A 797 19.98 21.59 -21.62
C SER A 797 19.42 23.01 -21.81
N GLY A 798 20.12 23.99 -21.22
CA GLY A 798 19.79 25.42 -21.25
C GLY A 798 20.93 26.24 -20.67
#